data_AF-A0A4R6WQT0-F1
#
_entry.id   AF-A0A4R6WQT0-F1
#
_cell.length_a   1.000
_cell.length_b   1.000
_cell.length_c   1.000
_cell.angle_alpha   90.00
_cell.angle_beta   90.00
_cell.angle_gamma   90.00
#
_symmetry.space_group_name_H-M   'P 1'
#
loop_
_entity.id
_entity.type
_entity.pdbx_description
1 polymer ?
#
loop_
_entity_poly.entity_id
_entity_poly.type
_entity_poly.pdbx_seq_one_letter_code
_entity_poly.pdbx_strand_id
1 'polypeptide(L)'
;MAKRGRADNPIELTPMLLDNLFARKKPKQKDARTRAPGAPKKDSASIKIASGWETAASRLAEIGARRVLVHGDAAALAAARASLPGRDITWISHALAEVGAGAQLAEDLDWSGFDAAICAGSDLAARYRQSLRLMLAGDATRPVLWVGEGFEFCGGSLSAPLEADEVEGLLFNHFQEFFGVKDPLQFRIEVYHGPEVKRFYRILEPNQSLVLRLGAYFPQRQHPTSLAAFVEHPILTRERHYRLRLCADVFWRGSFTTLHSAHEFGRSPSHKVEFRAPAWLVRQGEVALTIPNFEHNADAAMPIETSRGGRPGQQLRDTGSYLQQANLPRDGSADGSFMGWRYRGYGGSNWFALDSLAQDGTGLRNSIAGNHHVSCPIEDRPDFAASPAEIARFAEVLAQGYLVEPYGVPLRLPGNLEFGFEADAANPSHRHLRIDFFDAAGSHLGHQEIVKSAPGPLFAGDILAGWDDPKRDAAHLAFIIHDFARAGLRYKGFKAMANLVVRDRRSGDRDFTEFQSCWRNLGAAVPGFPHWLSDQLAIVGRTNVFGRVRCDRGLRTAVMAVHGSGRLGYRNRARTEFIAVNNAGKRLSGSVTIPSFTAQMIWLDELLPGLADHLGTSGNGALLVQSGDADLACQIVTTSPAGAVALQHLWGY
;
A
#
# COMPACT_ATOMS: atom_id res chain seq x y z
N MET A 1 11.83 -15.15 73.12
CA MET A 1 12.83 -16.23 72.91
C MET A 1 12.71 -16.65 71.45
N ALA A 2 13.70 -16.63 70.55
CA ALA A 2 15.14 -16.52 70.64
C ALA A 2 15.71 -15.72 69.43
N LYS A 3 16.94 -15.24 69.60
CA LYS A 3 17.76 -14.39 68.70
C LYS A 3 18.31 -15.15 67.48
N ARG A 4 18.79 -14.35 66.49
CA ARG A 4 19.95 -14.50 65.56
C ARG A 4 19.49 -14.31 64.10
N GLY A 5 20.13 -13.54 63.22
CA GLY A 5 21.32 -12.68 63.28
C GLY A 5 21.44 -11.98 61.92
N ARG A 6 21.78 -10.69 61.89
CA ARG A 6 22.18 -9.97 60.67
C ARG A 6 23.54 -10.47 60.24
N ALA A 7 23.70 -10.79 58.97
CA ALA A 7 25.00 -10.88 58.32
C ALA A 7 25.09 -9.70 57.34
N ASP A 8 25.89 -8.71 57.73
CA ASP A 8 26.47 -7.73 56.83
C ASP A 8 27.50 -8.45 55.94
N ASN A 9 27.35 -8.37 54.63
CA ASN A 9 28.43 -8.65 53.69
C ASN A 9 28.49 -7.48 52.70
N PRO A 10 29.60 -6.72 52.64
CA PRO A 10 29.80 -5.74 51.59
C PRO A 10 30.03 -6.49 50.28
N ILE A 11 29.26 -6.17 49.25
CA ILE A 11 29.57 -6.62 47.90
C ILE A 11 30.78 -5.82 47.44
N GLU A 12 31.96 -6.42 47.51
CA GLU A 12 33.14 -5.94 46.78
C GLU A 12 32.82 -6.00 45.28
N LEU A 13 32.55 -4.84 44.70
CA LEU A 13 32.52 -4.66 43.25
C LEU A 13 33.94 -4.86 42.72
N THR A 14 34.17 -5.97 42.03
CA THR A 14 35.43 -6.22 41.34
C THR A 14 35.65 -5.15 40.25
N PRO A 15 36.89 -4.69 40.01
CA PRO A 15 37.20 -3.58 39.10
C PRO A 15 36.74 -3.77 37.65
N MET A 16 36.39 -4.99 37.24
CA MET A 16 35.99 -5.31 35.87
C MET A 16 34.62 -4.75 35.42
N LEU A 17 33.76 -4.32 36.35
CA LEU A 17 32.43 -3.80 35.98
C LEU A 17 32.42 -2.31 35.60
N LEU A 18 33.40 -1.52 36.07
CA LEU A 18 33.49 -0.09 35.79
C LEU A 18 34.28 0.23 34.50
N ASP A 19 35.26 -0.60 34.13
CA ASP A 19 36.06 -0.40 32.91
C ASP A 19 35.28 -0.60 31.60
N ASN A 20 34.15 -1.31 31.64
CA ASN A 20 33.28 -1.53 30.47
C ASN A 20 32.30 -0.38 30.19
N LEU A 21 32.07 0.53 31.14
CA LEU A 21 31.14 1.65 30.98
C LEU A 21 31.78 2.86 30.27
N PHE A 22 33.12 2.95 30.23
CA PHE A 22 33.84 4.10 29.66
C PHE A 22 34.92 3.76 28.62
N ALA A 23 34.97 2.51 28.13
CA ALA A 23 35.93 2.12 27.09
C ALA A 23 35.63 2.83 25.75
N ARG A 24 36.56 3.71 25.32
CA ARG A 24 36.56 4.36 24.00
C ARG A 24 36.43 3.31 22.89
N LYS A 25 35.38 3.43 22.06
CA LYS A 25 35.15 2.56 20.89
C LYS A 25 36.35 2.61 19.94
N LYS A 26 37.07 1.50 19.81
CA LYS A 26 37.96 1.25 18.66
C LYS A 26 37.13 1.11 17.38
N PRO A 27 37.65 1.52 16.20
CA PRO A 27 36.93 1.38 14.94
C PRO A 27 36.65 -0.10 14.68
N LYS A 28 35.38 -0.47 14.47
CA LYS A 28 35.00 -1.84 14.10
C LYS A 28 35.58 -2.16 12.71
N GLN A 29 36.51 -3.10 12.68
CA GLN A 29 36.87 -3.85 11.50
C GLN A 29 35.58 -4.49 10.94
N LYS A 30 35.31 -4.30 9.65
CA LYS A 30 34.16 -4.90 8.95
C LYS A 30 34.30 -6.42 8.97
N ASP A 31 33.58 -7.08 9.86
CA ASP A 31 33.33 -8.52 9.74
C ASP A 31 32.51 -8.77 8.48
N ALA A 32 33.18 -9.27 7.45
CA ALA A 32 32.54 -9.89 6.29
C ALA A 32 31.94 -11.23 6.74
N ARG A 33 30.76 -11.18 7.38
CA ARG A 33 29.94 -12.38 7.56
C ARG A 33 29.56 -12.89 6.18
N THR A 34 30.09 -14.05 5.84
CA THR A 34 29.76 -14.86 4.68
C THR A 34 28.25 -15.09 4.67
N ARG A 35 27.61 -14.60 3.60
CA ARG A 35 26.17 -14.70 3.37
C ARG A 35 25.82 -16.11 2.91
N ALA A 36 24.59 -16.54 3.20
CA ALA A 36 24.08 -17.82 2.70
C ALA A 36 24.15 -17.88 1.16
N PRO A 37 24.53 -19.04 0.58
CA PRO A 37 24.56 -19.21 -0.88
C PRO A 37 23.16 -19.01 -1.48
N GLY A 38 23.06 -18.20 -2.53
CA GLY A 38 21.82 -18.09 -3.32
C GLY A 38 20.83 -16.98 -2.92
N ALA A 39 21.17 -16.09 -1.98
CA ALA A 39 20.42 -14.85 -1.80
C ALA A 39 20.90 -13.81 -2.84
N PRO A 40 20.14 -13.50 -3.90
CA PRO A 40 20.50 -12.42 -4.79
C PRO A 40 20.45 -11.10 -3.99
N LYS A 41 21.59 -10.39 -3.92
CA LYS A 41 21.54 -8.94 -3.85
C LYS A 41 20.84 -8.50 -5.14
N LYS A 42 19.58 -8.08 -5.06
CA LYS A 42 19.20 -6.99 -5.95
C LYS A 42 20.04 -5.82 -5.49
N ASP A 43 20.73 -5.17 -6.42
CA ASP A 43 21.29 -3.83 -6.22
C ASP A 43 20.11 -2.89 -5.89
N SER A 44 19.64 -2.94 -4.66
CA SER A 44 18.68 -1.97 -4.16
C SER A 44 19.44 -0.66 -4.10
N ALA A 45 19.07 0.27 -4.99
CA ALA A 45 19.47 1.65 -4.89
C ALA A 45 19.31 2.08 -3.42
N SER A 46 20.37 2.66 -2.86
CA SER A 46 20.35 3.21 -1.51
C SER A 46 19.14 4.13 -1.37
N ILE A 47 18.29 3.92 -0.34
CA ILE A 47 17.19 4.87 -0.06
C ILE A 47 17.68 6.15 0.62
N LYS A 48 18.98 6.21 0.91
CA LYS A 48 19.64 7.41 1.42
C LYS A 48 19.89 8.37 0.26
N ILE A 49 19.45 9.60 0.43
CA ILE A 49 19.59 10.67 -0.55
C ILE A 49 20.50 11.78 -0.02
N ALA A 50 20.97 12.61 -0.94
CA ALA A 50 21.70 13.84 -0.69
C ALA A 50 20.93 15.01 -1.29
N SER A 51 21.06 16.19 -0.67
CA SER A 51 20.46 17.43 -1.13
C SER A 51 21.52 18.52 -1.12
N GLY A 52 21.72 19.17 -2.26
CA GLY A 52 22.65 20.29 -2.42
C GLY A 52 21.97 21.65 -2.30
N TRP A 53 22.79 22.70 -2.24
CA TRP A 53 22.30 24.09 -2.26
C TRP A 53 21.53 24.44 -3.53
N GLU A 54 21.92 23.86 -4.67
CA GLU A 54 21.20 24.03 -5.94
C GLU A 54 19.76 23.49 -5.85
N THR A 55 19.60 22.29 -5.30
CA THR A 55 18.27 21.69 -5.06
C THR A 55 17.42 22.56 -4.14
N ALA A 56 18.01 23.06 -3.05
CA ALA A 56 17.31 23.96 -2.13
C ALA A 56 16.93 25.29 -2.80
N ALA A 57 17.84 25.90 -3.56
CA ALA A 57 17.60 27.15 -4.28
C ALA A 57 16.48 27.00 -5.32
N SER A 58 16.48 25.91 -6.08
CA SER A 58 15.44 25.59 -7.06
C SER A 58 14.07 25.42 -6.38
N ARG A 59 13.97 24.61 -5.33
CA ARG A 59 12.72 24.41 -4.56
C ARG A 59 12.18 25.72 -3.98
N LEU A 60 13.07 26.61 -3.52
CA LEU A 60 12.67 27.92 -3.01
C LEU A 60 12.21 28.87 -4.12
N ALA A 61 12.76 28.75 -5.33
CA ALA A 61 12.34 29.55 -6.48
C ALA A 61 10.94 29.12 -6.96
N GLU A 62 10.68 27.81 -7.01
CA GLU A 62 9.36 27.24 -7.38
C GLU A 62 8.22 27.79 -6.52
N ILE A 63 8.45 28.00 -5.22
CA ILE A 63 7.44 28.54 -4.29
C ILE A 63 7.49 30.06 -4.14
N GLY A 64 8.38 30.74 -4.88
CA GLY A 64 8.55 32.19 -4.80
C GLY A 64 8.98 32.72 -3.43
N ALA A 65 9.67 31.91 -2.61
CA ALA A 65 10.10 32.32 -1.27
C ALA A 65 11.04 33.52 -1.33
N ARG A 66 10.91 34.49 -0.43
CA ARG A 66 11.78 35.66 -0.32
C ARG A 66 12.48 35.75 1.03
N ARG A 67 11.74 35.51 2.11
CA ARG A 67 12.24 35.51 3.49
C ARG A 67 12.56 34.08 3.92
N VAL A 68 13.83 33.78 4.14
CA VAL A 68 14.32 32.43 4.38
C VAL A 68 15.12 32.35 5.68
N LEU A 69 14.73 31.40 6.54
CA LEU A 69 15.52 31.04 7.71
C LEU A 69 16.64 30.08 7.30
N VAL A 70 17.86 30.32 7.77
CA VAL A 70 18.97 29.39 7.62
C VAL A 70 19.39 28.88 8.99
N HIS A 71 19.04 27.64 9.28
CA HIS A 71 19.41 26.94 10.50
C HIS A 71 20.70 26.14 10.27
N GLY A 72 21.84 26.71 10.64
CA GLY A 72 23.14 26.10 10.36
C GLY A 72 24.29 26.79 11.07
N ASP A 73 25.47 26.20 10.97
CA ASP A 73 26.71 26.82 11.45
C ASP A 73 27.15 27.99 10.55
N ALA A 74 28.23 28.69 10.93
CA ALA A 74 28.73 29.83 10.16
C ALA A 74 29.12 29.47 8.72
N ALA A 75 29.60 28.24 8.48
CA ALA A 75 29.93 27.76 7.15
C ALA A 75 28.66 27.57 6.30
N ALA A 76 27.60 27.02 6.89
CA ALA A 76 26.29 26.93 6.24
C ALA A 76 25.71 28.30 5.89
N LEU A 77 25.82 29.30 6.77
CA LEU A 77 25.40 30.67 6.46
C LEU A 77 26.17 31.26 5.26
N ALA A 78 27.49 31.11 5.25
CA ALA A 78 28.32 31.60 4.15
C ALA A 78 27.92 30.96 2.81
N ALA A 79 27.72 29.63 2.81
CA ALA A 79 27.28 28.89 1.62
C ALA A 79 25.86 29.29 1.18
N ALA A 80 24.95 29.54 2.14
CA ALA A 80 23.61 30.03 1.86
C ALA A 80 23.66 31.39 1.14
N ARG A 81 24.41 32.37 1.67
CA ARG A 81 24.55 33.70 1.06
C ARG A 81 25.09 33.64 -0.37
N ALA A 82 26.03 32.71 -0.63
CA ALA A 82 26.57 32.51 -1.97
C ALA A 82 25.54 31.87 -2.93
N SER A 83 24.75 30.91 -2.44
CA SER A 83 23.84 30.10 -3.28
C SER A 83 22.44 30.70 -3.44
N LEU A 84 22.08 31.68 -2.60
CA LEU A 84 20.74 32.25 -2.49
C LEU A 84 20.75 33.77 -2.68
N PRO A 85 21.31 34.30 -3.79
CA PRO A 85 21.39 35.74 -4.01
C PRO A 85 19.99 36.38 -4.06
N GLY A 86 19.88 37.58 -3.48
CA GLY A 86 18.63 38.37 -3.51
C GLY A 86 17.53 37.90 -2.56
N ARG A 87 17.79 36.91 -1.69
CA ARG A 87 16.87 36.47 -0.64
C ARG A 87 17.18 37.16 0.68
N ASP A 88 16.15 37.44 1.46
CA ASP A 88 16.28 37.96 2.82
C ASP A 88 16.55 36.79 3.76
N ILE A 89 17.80 36.68 4.23
CA ILE A 89 18.30 35.53 4.99
C ILE A 89 18.42 35.92 6.46
N THR A 90 17.69 35.22 7.32
CA THR A 90 17.86 35.27 8.77
C THR A 90 18.61 34.03 9.26
N TRP A 91 19.76 34.25 9.92
CA TRP A 91 20.59 33.18 10.46
C TRP A 91 20.11 32.76 11.84
N ILE A 92 19.85 31.47 12.02
CA ILE A 92 19.37 30.90 13.28
C ILE A 92 20.20 29.70 13.71
N SER A 93 20.27 29.48 15.03
CA SER A 93 20.89 28.30 15.61
C SER A 93 20.38 28.01 17.02
N HIS A 94 20.50 26.76 17.44
CA HIS A 94 20.37 26.33 18.84
C HIS A 94 21.72 26.21 19.57
N ALA A 95 22.84 26.30 18.85
CA ALA A 95 24.17 26.20 19.44
C ALA A 95 24.62 27.55 20.00
N LEU A 96 24.89 27.61 21.32
CA LEU A 96 25.24 28.85 22.02
C LEU A 96 26.46 29.57 21.42
N ALA A 97 27.42 28.84 20.87
CA ALA A 97 28.58 29.44 20.20
C ALA A 97 28.20 30.20 18.93
N GLU A 98 27.23 29.70 18.17
CA GLU A 98 26.73 30.31 16.94
C GLU A 98 25.80 31.50 17.28
N VAL A 99 25.00 31.38 18.35
CA VAL A 99 24.20 32.49 18.89
C VAL A 99 25.11 33.62 19.37
N GLY A 100 26.19 33.30 20.11
CA GLY A 100 27.20 34.27 20.51
C GLY A 100 27.94 34.92 19.33
N ALA A 101 27.94 34.28 18.15
CA ALA A 101 28.50 34.81 16.91
C ALA A 101 27.48 35.61 16.06
N GLY A 102 26.25 35.78 16.53
CA GLY A 102 25.22 36.61 15.89
C GLY A 102 24.07 35.84 15.23
N ALA A 103 24.01 34.51 15.36
CA ALA A 103 22.79 33.77 15.03
C ALA A 103 21.68 34.13 16.04
N GLN A 104 20.43 34.16 15.59
CA GLN A 104 19.30 34.25 16.52
C GLN A 104 18.96 32.86 17.07
N LEU A 105 18.42 32.81 18.29
CA LEU A 105 17.92 31.56 18.85
C LEU A 105 16.65 31.15 18.08
N ALA A 106 16.58 29.90 17.63
CA ALA A 106 15.51 29.43 16.76
C ALA A 106 14.12 29.56 17.40
N GLU A 107 14.04 29.37 18.72
CA GLU A 107 12.81 29.43 19.52
C GLU A 107 12.27 30.84 19.75
N ASP A 108 13.10 31.87 19.61
CA ASP A 108 12.72 33.26 19.91
C ASP A 108 12.05 33.97 18.72
N LEU A 109 12.00 33.31 17.57
CA LEU A 109 11.47 33.88 16.33
C LEU A 109 10.00 33.50 16.09
N ASP A 110 9.28 34.41 15.44
CA ASP A 110 7.97 34.12 14.85
C ASP A 110 8.16 33.49 13.46
N TRP A 111 8.02 32.16 13.40
CA TRP A 111 8.20 31.38 12.18
C TRP A 111 7.11 31.66 11.12
N SER A 112 5.95 32.19 11.50
CA SER A 112 4.88 32.54 10.55
C SER A 112 5.27 33.68 9.61
N GLY A 113 6.28 34.47 10.00
CA GLY A 113 6.87 35.54 9.21
C GLY A 113 7.82 35.09 8.11
N PHE A 114 8.02 33.79 7.88
CA PHE A 114 9.00 33.30 6.91
C PHE A 114 8.36 32.42 5.83
N ASP A 115 8.92 32.45 4.62
CA ASP A 115 8.38 31.69 3.49
C ASP A 115 8.89 30.24 3.48
N ALA A 116 10.07 30.01 4.08
CA ALA A 116 10.72 28.71 4.19
C ALA A 116 11.88 28.73 5.20
N ALA A 117 12.36 27.54 5.58
CA ALA A 117 13.61 27.35 6.31
C ALA A 117 14.54 26.39 5.56
N ILE A 118 15.86 26.52 5.77
CA ILE A 118 16.88 25.58 5.29
C ILE A 118 17.73 25.13 6.47
N CYS A 119 17.89 23.83 6.65
CA CYS A 119 18.79 23.25 7.63
C CYS A 119 20.08 22.78 6.95
N ALA A 120 21.24 23.12 7.50
CA ALA A 120 22.53 22.79 6.91
C ALA A 120 23.64 22.74 7.97
N GLY A 121 24.80 22.18 7.60
CA GLY A 121 25.99 22.14 8.44
C GLY A 121 25.99 21.00 9.45
N SER A 122 26.79 21.16 10.50
CA SER A 122 26.91 20.18 11.59
C SER A 122 25.57 19.94 12.30
N ASP A 123 25.34 18.70 12.74
CA ASP A 123 24.09 18.27 13.41
C ASP A 123 22.79 18.53 12.63
N LEU A 124 22.88 18.42 11.29
CA LEU A 124 21.76 18.60 10.36
C LEU A 124 20.46 17.92 10.81
N ALA A 125 20.54 16.69 11.33
CA ALA A 125 19.38 15.91 11.71
C ALA A 125 18.64 16.51 12.93
N ALA A 126 19.35 17.07 13.91
CA ALA A 126 18.70 17.76 15.03
C ALA A 126 18.10 19.10 14.58
N ARG A 127 18.86 19.88 13.81
CA ARG A 127 18.40 21.17 13.24
C ARG A 127 17.12 20.98 12.43
N TYR A 128 17.07 19.97 11.57
CA TYR A 128 15.90 19.67 10.75
C TYR A 128 14.66 19.33 11.57
N ARG A 129 14.78 18.46 12.59
CA ARG A 129 13.66 18.10 13.47
C ARG A 129 13.13 19.29 14.26
N GLN A 130 14.03 20.13 14.77
CA GLN A 130 13.66 21.34 15.51
C GLN A 130 12.94 22.34 14.59
N SER A 131 13.52 22.62 13.41
CA SER A 131 12.91 23.50 12.42
C SER A 131 11.55 23.01 11.95
N LEU A 132 11.34 21.70 11.77
CA LEU A 132 10.03 21.14 11.42
C LEU A 132 8.98 21.42 12.50
N ARG A 133 9.33 21.27 13.79
CA ARG A 133 8.41 21.55 14.90
C ARG A 133 8.06 23.03 14.99
N LEU A 134 9.04 23.90 14.85
CA LEU A 134 8.84 25.35 14.89
C LEU A 134 8.06 25.86 13.68
N MET A 135 8.36 25.34 12.48
CA MET A 135 7.61 25.68 11.27
C MET A 135 6.16 25.17 11.34
N LEU A 136 5.94 23.95 11.83
CA LEU A 136 4.60 23.42 12.05
C LEU A 136 3.77 24.33 12.98
N ALA A 137 4.37 24.83 14.06
CA ALA A 137 3.70 25.72 15.01
C ALA A 137 3.38 27.10 14.40
N GLY A 138 4.16 27.58 13.44
CA GLY A 138 3.92 28.84 12.72
C GLY A 138 2.99 28.70 11.53
N ASP A 139 3.38 27.91 10.53
CA ASP A 139 2.61 27.63 9.31
C ASP A 139 3.00 26.26 8.71
N ALA A 140 2.13 25.26 8.91
CA ALA A 140 2.32 23.89 8.41
C ALA A 140 2.39 23.77 6.88
N THR A 141 2.15 24.85 6.13
CA THR A 141 2.21 24.87 4.67
C THR A 141 3.57 25.27 4.11
N ARG A 142 4.47 25.78 4.97
CA ARG A 142 5.80 26.28 4.57
C ARG A 142 6.86 25.18 4.67
N PRO A 143 7.77 25.10 3.69
CA PRO A 143 8.76 24.04 3.69
C PRO A 143 9.95 24.34 4.60
N VAL A 144 10.42 23.28 5.27
CA VAL A 144 11.76 23.14 5.82
C VAL A 144 12.56 22.28 4.84
N LEU A 145 13.55 22.89 4.20
CA LEU A 145 14.50 22.23 3.31
C LEU A 145 15.76 21.85 4.07
N TRP A 146 16.59 21.02 3.46
CA TRP A 146 17.85 20.58 4.06
C TRP A 146 18.95 20.46 3.00
N VAL A 147 20.20 20.67 3.42
CA VAL A 147 21.40 20.52 2.59
C VAL A 147 22.40 19.63 3.32
N GLY A 148 22.78 18.52 2.70
CA GLY A 148 23.66 17.51 3.26
C GLY A 148 23.40 16.12 2.68
N GLU A 149 23.67 15.09 3.48
CA GLU A 149 23.53 13.68 3.09
C GLU A 149 22.88 12.84 4.21
N GLY A 150 22.46 11.61 3.88
CA GLY A 150 22.09 10.59 4.87
C GLY A 150 20.63 10.59 5.30
N PHE A 151 19.77 11.36 4.64
CA PHE A 151 18.31 11.31 4.82
C PHE A 151 17.71 10.14 4.08
N GLU A 152 16.67 9.53 4.64
CA GLU A 152 15.85 8.54 3.94
C GLU A 152 14.73 9.24 3.18
N PHE A 153 14.30 8.60 2.10
CA PHE A 153 13.16 9.02 1.30
C PHE A 153 12.09 7.93 1.25
N CYS A 154 10.82 8.34 1.28
CA CYS A 154 9.69 7.51 0.89
C CYS A 154 8.75 8.25 -0.08
N GLY A 155 8.17 7.51 -1.03
CA GLY A 155 7.29 8.05 -2.05
C GLY A 155 6.13 7.12 -2.41
N GLY A 156 5.04 7.72 -2.89
CA GLY A 156 3.85 7.03 -3.38
C GLY A 156 3.17 7.83 -4.48
N SER A 157 2.66 7.15 -5.51
CA SER A 157 1.85 7.76 -6.56
C SER A 157 0.53 7.01 -6.76
N LEU A 158 -0.53 7.74 -7.05
CA LEU A 158 -1.84 7.20 -7.41
C LEU A 158 -2.34 7.93 -8.65
N SER A 159 -2.39 7.20 -9.75
CA SER A 159 -2.82 7.72 -11.04
C SER A 159 -4.26 7.33 -11.32
N ALA A 160 -5.00 8.22 -11.98
CA ALA A 160 -6.39 8.03 -12.35
C ALA A 160 -6.58 8.40 -13.83
N PRO A 161 -7.53 7.75 -14.50
CA PRO A 161 -7.72 7.93 -15.93
C PRO A 161 -8.43 9.27 -16.21
N LEU A 162 -8.36 9.72 -17.46
CA LEU A 162 -9.02 10.95 -17.92
C LEU A 162 -10.53 10.90 -17.68
N GLU A 163 -11.12 9.71 -17.80
CA GLU A 163 -12.56 9.47 -17.74
C GLU A 163 -13.15 9.68 -16.34
N ALA A 164 -12.33 9.62 -15.27
CA ALA A 164 -12.83 9.80 -13.91
C ALA A 164 -13.56 11.15 -13.73
N ASP A 165 -14.53 11.22 -12.83
CA ASP A 165 -15.20 12.48 -12.52
C ASP A 165 -14.44 13.24 -11.42
N GLU A 166 -13.93 12.51 -10.43
CA GLU A 166 -13.19 13.05 -9.29
C GLU A 166 -12.28 11.97 -8.71
N VAL A 167 -11.18 12.41 -8.06
CA VAL A 167 -10.33 11.54 -7.24
C VAL A 167 -10.15 12.19 -5.89
N GLU A 168 -10.47 11.42 -4.84
CA GLU A 168 -10.32 11.88 -3.46
C GLU A 168 -9.29 11.01 -2.74
N GLY A 169 -8.09 11.56 -2.56
CA GLY A 169 -6.97 10.95 -1.86
C GLY A 169 -6.92 11.29 -0.37
N LEU A 170 -6.42 10.34 0.41
CA LEU A 170 -6.07 10.46 1.82
C LEU A 170 -4.56 10.21 1.95
N LEU A 171 -3.83 11.26 2.36
CA LEU A 171 -2.45 11.17 2.78
C LEU A 171 -2.40 11.11 4.31
N PHE A 172 -1.99 9.97 4.86
CA PHE A 172 -1.92 9.74 6.31
C PHE A 172 -0.48 9.55 6.77
N ASN A 173 -0.06 10.29 7.80
CA ASN A 173 1.26 10.14 8.41
C ASN A 173 1.30 8.89 9.32
N HIS A 174 1.48 7.73 8.69
CA HIS A 174 1.49 6.41 9.33
C HIS A 174 2.84 6.00 9.93
N PHE A 175 3.90 6.81 9.81
CA PHE A 175 5.24 6.37 10.20
C PHE A 175 5.39 6.12 11.70
N GLN A 176 4.56 6.74 12.53
CA GLN A 176 4.49 6.39 13.96
C GLN A 176 3.99 4.96 14.16
N GLU A 177 2.90 4.56 13.50
CA GLU A 177 2.23 3.27 13.71
C GLU A 177 3.07 2.09 13.21
N PHE A 178 3.90 2.29 12.19
CA PHE A 178 4.70 1.21 11.58
C PHE A 178 6.19 1.25 11.92
N PHE A 179 6.76 2.44 12.14
CA PHE A 179 8.21 2.61 12.33
C PHE A 179 8.59 3.34 13.62
N GLY A 180 7.61 3.83 14.39
CA GLY A 180 7.84 4.56 15.64
C GLY A 180 8.44 5.95 15.44
N VAL A 181 8.27 6.57 14.28
CA VAL A 181 8.69 7.95 14.02
C VAL A 181 7.69 8.90 14.70
N LYS A 182 8.14 9.59 15.75
CA LYS A 182 7.33 10.52 16.55
C LYS A 182 7.49 11.99 16.13
N ASP A 183 8.37 12.24 15.17
CA ASP A 183 8.60 13.59 14.65
C ASP A 183 7.45 13.97 13.69
N PRO A 184 7.06 15.26 13.61
CA PRO A 184 6.25 15.73 12.49
C PRO A 184 7.01 15.50 11.18
N LEU A 185 6.29 15.20 10.11
CA LEU A 185 6.89 14.92 8.81
C LEU A 185 6.40 15.90 7.77
N GLN A 186 7.33 16.39 6.96
CA GLN A 186 7.02 17.22 5.80
C GLN A 186 6.77 16.33 4.58
N PHE A 187 5.58 16.48 4.01
CA PHE A 187 5.19 15.88 2.76
C PHE A 187 5.28 16.92 1.65
N ARG A 188 6.05 16.62 0.61
CA ARG A 188 5.97 17.30 -0.68
C ARG A 188 4.91 16.58 -1.51
N ILE A 189 3.88 17.31 -1.90
CA ILE A 189 2.73 16.78 -2.64
C ILE A 189 2.77 17.37 -4.05
N GLU A 190 2.59 16.49 -5.03
CA GLU A 190 2.61 16.83 -6.45
C GLU A 190 1.33 16.31 -7.11
N VAL A 191 0.68 17.18 -7.88
CA VAL A 191 -0.49 16.85 -8.67
C VAL A 191 -0.12 17.05 -10.14
N TYR A 192 -0.04 15.96 -10.88
CA TYR A 192 0.32 15.96 -12.30
C TYR A 192 -0.93 15.94 -13.18
N HIS A 193 -0.90 16.72 -14.25
CA HIS A 193 -1.96 16.82 -15.26
C HIS A 193 -1.33 17.14 -16.63
N GLY A 194 -1.21 16.13 -17.50
CA GLY A 194 -0.50 16.29 -18.78
C GLY A 194 0.95 16.76 -18.57
N PRO A 195 1.37 17.91 -19.15
CA PRO A 195 2.69 18.50 -18.93
C PRO A 195 2.77 19.38 -17.67
N GLU A 196 1.64 19.63 -16.99
CA GLU A 196 1.59 20.52 -15.83
C GLU A 196 1.77 19.76 -14.51
N VAL A 197 2.43 20.42 -13.55
CA VAL A 197 2.57 19.93 -12.17
C VAL A 197 2.27 21.05 -11.18
N LYS A 198 1.38 20.76 -10.22
CA LYS A 198 1.18 21.60 -9.04
C LYS A 198 1.88 20.98 -7.85
N ARG A 199 2.81 21.72 -7.24
CA ARG A 199 3.61 21.28 -6.09
C ARG A 199 3.35 22.15 -4.87
N PHE A 200 3.20 21.52 -3.72
CA PHE A 200 3.07 22.21 -2.44
C PHE A 200 3.54 21.31 -1.29
N TYR A 201 3.68 21.90 -0.10
CA TYR A 201 4.17 21.23 1.09
C TYR A 201 3.13 21.20 2.20
N ARG A 202 3.12 20.13 2.98
CA ARG A 202 2.35 20.03 4.22
C ARG A 202 3.16 19.31 5.28
N ILE A 203 3.29 19.92 6.45
CA ILE A 203 3.83 19.28 7.64
C ILE A 203 2.67 18.66 8.40
N LEU A 204 2.75 17.35 8.65
CA LEU A 204 1.74 16.61 9.40
C LEU A 204 2.36 16.07 10.69
N GLU A 205 1.68 16.27 11.81
CA GLU A 205 2.02 15.55 13.04
C GLU A 205 1.82 14.05 12.86
N PRO A 206 2.40 13.21 13.75
CA PRO A 206 2.08 11.80 13.77
C PRO A 206 0.57 11.56 13.78
N ASN A 207 0.12 10.62 12.95
CA ASN A 207 -1.29 10.26 12.79
C ASN A 207 -2.22 11.34 12.21
N GLN A 208 -1.73 12.52 11.83
CA GLN A 208 -2.54 13.46 11.07
C GLN A 208 -2.68 12.99 9.61
N SER A 209 -3.77 13.43 8.99
CA SER A 209 -4.02 13.19 7.57
C SER A 209 -4.53 14.42 6.83
N LEU A 210 -4.30 14.39 5.53
CA LEU A 210 -4.76 15.39 4.59
C LEU A 210 -5.63 14.74 3.52
N VAL A 211 -6.81 15.33 3.28
CA VAL A 211 -7.68 14.96 2.16
C VAL A 211 -7.33 15.82 0.95
N LEU A 212 -7.07 15.17 -0.18
CA LEU A 212 -6.70 15.79 -1.45
C LEU A 212 -7.80 15.49 -2.47
N ARG A 213 -8.42 16.53 -3.03
CA ARG A 213 -9.43 16.39 -4.10
C ARG A 213 -8.85 16.91 -5.40
N LEU A 214 -8.79 16.09 -6.44
CA LEU A 214 -8.17 16.49 -7.70
C LEU A 214 -8.90 17.65 -8.39
N GLY A 215 -10.23 17.69 -8.30
CA GLY A 215 -11.03 18.80 -8.83
C GLY A 215 -10.68 20.17 -8.25
N ALA A 216 -10.09 20.23 -7.03
CA ALA A 216 -9.62 21.49 -6.44
C ALA A 216 -8.34 22.03 -7.07
N TYR A 217 -7.54 21.16 -7.70
CA TYR A 217 -6.28 21.53 -8.34
C TYR A 217 -6.47 21.72 -9.84
N PHE A 218 -7.25 20.86 -10.50
CA PHE A 218 -7.52 20.95 -11.94
C PHE A 218 -9.03 20.77 -12.18
N PRO A 219 -9.83 21.86 -12.08
CA PRO A 219 -11.29 21.78 -12.21
C PRO A 219 -11.77 21.29 -13.58
N GLN A 220 -10.98 21.50 -14.63
CA GLN A 220 -11.24 21.01 -15.98
C GLN A 220 -10.11 20.07 -16.38
N ARG A 221 -10.37 18.76 -16.38
CA ARG A 221 -9.37 17.75 -16.72
C ARG A 221 -9.41 17.41 -18.20
N GLN A 222 -8.30 17.66 -18.89
CA GLN A 222 -8.07 17.27 -20.29
C GLN A 222 -7.07 16.12 -20.45
N HIS A 223 -6.44 15.68 -19.36
CA HIS A 223 -5.38 14.67 -19.33
C HIS A 223 -5.62 13.73 -18.15
N PRO A 224 -5.08 12.50 -18.19
CA PRO A 224 -4.99 11.66 -17.01
C PRO A 224 -4.19 12.38 -15.92
N THR A 225 -4.47 12.05 -14.66
CA THR A 225 -3.93 12.77 -13.51
C THR A 225 -3.26 11.83 -12.52
N SER A 226 -2.27 12.33 -11.78
CA SER A 226 -1.66 11.57 -10.69
C SER A 226 -1.46 12.43 -9.45
N LEU A 227 -1.74 11.83 -8.29
CA LEU A 227 -1.34 12.33 -6.97
C LEU A 227 -0.05 11.63 -6.57
N ALA A 228 1.01 12.39 -6.31
CA ALA A 228 2.22 11.87 -5.69
C ALA A 228 2.51 12.57 -4.37
N ALA A 229 3.02 11.82 -3.41
CA ALA A 229 3.53 12.37 -2.16
C ALA A 229 4.91 11.79 -1.87
N PHE A 230 5.75 12.65 -1.31
CA PHE A 230 7.15 12.37 -1.01
C PHE A 230 7.47 12.88 0.38
N VAL A 231 8.22 12.09 1.14
CA VAL A 231 8.68 12.47 2.48
C VAL A 231 10.17 12.16 2.59
N GLU A 232 10.90 13.12 3.14
CA GLU A 232 12.34 13.06 3.39
C GLU A 232 12.58 13.32 4.88
N HIS A 233 13.32 12.43 5.54
CA HIS A 233 13.61 12.57 6.97
C HIS A 233 14.90 11.82 7.33
N PRO A 234 15.66 12.22 8.38
CA PRO A 234 16.87 11.50 8.78
C PRO A 234 16.65 9.99 9.01
N ILE A 235 15.47 9.61 9.50
CA ILE A 235 15.05 8.23 9.75
C ILE A 235 13.57 8.09 9.38
N LEU A 236 13.24 7.17 8.46
CA LEU A 236 11.87 6.81 8.10
C LEU A 236 11.62 5.33 8.37
N THR A 237 12.23 4.46 7.56
CA THR A 237 12.01 3.01 7.56
C THR A 237 13.25 2.25 8.02
N ARG A 238 14.33 2.97 8.35
CA ARG A 238 15.64 2.42 8.71
C ARG A 238 16.20 1.57 7.57
N GLU A 239 16.20 2.15 6.38
CA GLU A 239 16.73 1.55 5.16
C GLU A 239 16.00 0.28 4.68
N ARG A 240 14.78 0.03 5.17
CA ARG A 240 13.99 -1.16 4.79
C ARG A 240 13.33 -1.02 3.42
N HIS A 241 12.75 0.15 3.12
CA HIS A 241 12.11 0.46 1.84
C HIS A 241 11.83 1.96 1.70
N TYR A 242 11.45 2.38 0.50
CA TYR A 242 11.09 3.76 0.18
C TYR A 242 9.58 3.94 -0.10
N ARG A 243 8.75 3.00 0.34
CA ARG A 243 7.30 3.02 0.06
C ARG A 243 6.57 3.98 1.00
N LEU A 244 5.77 4.88 0.45
CA LEU A 244 4.74 5.67 1.13
C LEU A 244 3.39 5.37 0.49
N ARG A 245 2.42 4.92 1.28
CA ARG A 245 1.09 4.54 0.80
C ARG A 245 0.05 5.64 1.03
N LEU A 246 -0.49 6.16 -0.08
CA LEU A 246 -1.73 6.93 -0.12
C LEU A 246 -2.92 6.00 -0.34
N CYS A 247 -4.12 6.44 -0.02
CA CYS A 247 -5.36 5.75 -0.41
C CYS A 247 -6.30 6.73 -1.10
N ALA A 248 -6.97 6.36 -2.19
CA ALA A 248 -7.93 7.24 -2.86
C ALA A 248 -9.14 6.48 -3.38
N ASP A 249 -10.26 7.20 -3.52
CA ASP A 249 -11.30 6.75 -4.44
C ASP A 249 -11.14 7.44 -5.78
N VAL A 250 -11.51 6.70 -6.82
CA VAL A 250 -11.70 7.22 -8.17
C VAL A 250 -13.18 7.06 -8.50
N PHE A 251 -13.87 8.18 -8.68
CA PHE A 251 -15.30 8.22 -8.99
C PHE A 251 -15.52 8.26 -10.49
N TRP A 252 -16.51 7.52 -10.99
CA TRP A 252 -16.91 7.55 -12.40
C TRP A 252 -18.38 7.19 -12.58
N ARG A 253 -19.16 8.14 -13.12
CA ARG A 253 -20.56 7.99 -13.54
C ARG A 253 -21.47 7.28 -12.53
N GLY A 254 -21.32 7.61 -11.25
CA GLY A 254 -22.11 7.06 -10.15
C GLY A 254 -21.57 5.77 -9.52
N SER A 255 -20.49 5.20 -10.07
CA SER A 255 -19.69 4.12 -9.47
C SER A 255 -18.36 4.69 -8.95
N PHE A 256 -17.60 3.90 -8.19
CA PHE A 256 -16.27 4.27 -7.70
C PHE A 256 -15.46 3.03 -7.32
N THR A 257 -14.13 3.15 -7.39
CA THR A 257 -13.18 2.14 -6.91
C THR A 257 -12.23 2.76 -5.90
N THR A 258 -11.75 1.97 -4.94
CA THR A 258 -10.78 2.40 -3.93
C THR A 258 -9.42 1.79 -4.22
N LEU A 259 -8.38 2.62 -4.23
CA LEU A 259 -7.01 2.21 -4.51
C LEU A 259 -6.07 2.64 -3.39
N HIS A 260 -4.93 1.97 -3.29
CA HIS A 260 -3.78 2.53 -2.59
C HIS A 260 -2.65 2.81 -3.58
N SER A 261 -1.73 3.70 -3.22
CA SER A 261 -0.68 4.15 -4.12
C SER A 261 0.29 3.02 -4.48
N ALA A 262 0.92 3.19 -5.63
CA ALA A 262 2.07 2.41 -6.06
C ALA A 262 3.38 3.10 -5.66
N HIS A 263 4.49 2.35 -5.68
CA HIS A 263 5.79 2.79 -5.12
C HIS A 263 6.98 2.43 -5.99
N GLU A 264 6.86 2.50 -7.30
CA GLU A 264 8.00 2.20 -8.16
C GLU A 264 8.73 3.50 -8.50
N PHE A 265 9.59 3.95 -7.59
CA PHE A 265 10.48 5.10 -7.77
C PHE A 265 11.93 4.60 -7.93
N GLY A 266 12.72 5.25 -8.80
CA GLY A 266 14.14 4.95 -8.94
C GLY A 266 14.47 3.55 -9.49
N ARG A 267 13.65 3.01 -10.40
CA ARG A 267 14.04 1.84 -11.24
C ARG A 267 14.63 2.31 -12.56
N SER A 268 15.44 1.45 -13.18
CA SER A 268 16.03 1.72 -14.49
C SER A 268 14.96 2.07 -15.54
N PRO A 269 15.15 3.11 -16.38
CA PRO A 269 14.30 3.40 -17.53
C PRO A 269 14.15 2.21 -18.49
N SER A 270 15.10 1.27 -18.47
CA SER A 270 15.05 0.04 -19.26
C SER A 270 14.16 -1.07 -18.67
N HIS A 271 13.62 -0.89 -17.46
CA HIS A 271 12.79 -1.88 -16.80
C HIS A 271 11.55 -2.19 -17.64
N LYS A 272 11.36 -3.47 -17.97
CA LYS A 272 10.20 -3.95 -18.72
C LYS A 272 9.06 -4.20 -17.74
N VAL A 273 7.92 -3.56 -17.98
CA VAL A 273 6.67 -3.80 -17.25
C VAL A 273 5.70 -4.51 -18.18
N GLU A 274 5.04 -5.54 -17.67
CA GLU A 274 4.01 -6.30 -18.38
C GLU A 274 2.79 -6.49 -17.49
N PHE A 275 1.62 -6.39 -18.09
CA PHE A 275 0.34 -6.59 -17.43
C PHE A 275 -0.68 -7.18 -18.41
N ARG A 276 -1.59 -8.01 -17.89
CA ARG A 276 -2.78 -8.46 -18.62
C ARG A 276 -4.01 -8.44 -17.73
N ALA A 277 -5.14 -8.03 -18.31
CA ALA A 277 -6.46 -8.08 -17.72
C ALA A 277 -7.34 -9.06 -18.53
N PRO A 278 -8.27 -9.77 -17.89
CA PRO A 278 -9.19 -10.65 -18.61
C PRO A 278 -10.25 -9.82 -19.35
N ALA A 279 -10.61 -10.23 -20.56
CA ALA A 279 -11.53 -9.47 -21.41
C ALA A 279 -12.96 -9.42 -20.83
N TRP A 280 -13.38 -10.43 -20.06
CA TRP A 280 -14.70 -10.45 -19.40
C TRP A 280 -14.88 -9.35 -18.33
N LEU A 281 -13.79 -8.69 -17.91
CA LEU A 281 -13.80 -7.67 -16.87
C LEU A 281 -14.64 -6.44 -17.25
N VAL A 282 -14.77 -6.20 -18.55
CA VAL A 282 -15.64 -5.18 -19.11
C VAL A 282 -16.64 -5.89 -20.01
N ARG A 283 -17.93 -5.56 -19.96
CA ARG A 283 -18.93 -6.10 -20.91
C ARG A 283 -19.03 -5.20 -22.13
N GLN A 284 -19.12 -3.90 -21.89
CA GLN A 284 -19.18 -2.85 -22.91
C GLN A 284 -18.33 -1.66 -22.45
N GLY A 285 -17.27 -1.36 -23.18
CA GLY A 285 -16.35 -0.28 -22.81
C GLY A 285 -14.90 -0.70 -22.99
N GLU A 286 -14.04 -0.26 -22.07
CA GLU A 286 -12.60 -0.36 -22.20
C GLU A 286 -11.87 -0.56 -20.87
N VAL A 287 -10.61 -1.00 -20.97
CA VAL A 287 -9.66 -0.96 -19.87
C VAL A 287 -8.63 0.13 -20.16
N ALA A 288 -8.50 1.07 -19.24
CA ALA A 288 -7.53 2.16 -19.30
C ALA A 288 -6.33 1.84 -18.40
N LEU A 289 -5.11 1.84 -18.96
CA LEU A 289 -3.87 1.75 -18.20
C LEU A 289 -3.21 3.12 -18.13
N THR A 290 -2.95 3.62 -16.91
CA THR A 290 -2.13 4.81 -16.68
C THR A 290 -0.65 4.42 -16.68
N ILE A 291 0.20 5.16 -17.39
CA ILE A 291 1.61 4.84 -17.61
C ILE A 291 2.46 6.07 -17.22
N PRO A 292 3.14 6.02 -16.06
CA PRO A 292 3.92 7.14 -15.56
C PRO A 292 5.10 7.56 -16.45
N ASN A 293 5.50 8.82 -16.31
CA ASN A 293 6.70 9.44 -16.86
C ASN A 293 7.14 10.63 -15.96
N PHE A 294 7.12 10.46 -14.64
CA PHE A 294 7.29 11.56 -13.68
C PHE A 294 8.64 12.29 -13.77
N GLU A 295 9.68 11.63 -14.30
CA GLU A 295 11.04 12.17 -14.46
C GLU A 295 11.37 12.50 -15.94
N HIS A 296 10.41 12.44 -16.88
CA HIS A 296 10.61 12.76 -18.32
C HIS A 296 11.78 12.04 -19.01
N ASN A 297 12.02 10.80 -18.65
CA ASN A 297 13.08 9.92 -19.16
C ASN A 297 12.50 8.70 -19.90
N ALA A 298 11.21 8.73 -20.25
CA ALA A 298 10.65 7.79 -21.22
C ALA A 298 11.36 7.96 -22.57
N ASP A 299 11.75 6.84 -23.17
CA ASP A 299 12.35 6.82 -24.50
C ASP A 299 11.23 6.79 -25.56
N ALA A 300 11.17 7.82 -26.41
CA ALA A 300 10.21 7.91 -27.51
C ALA A 300 10.32 6.74 -28.51
N ALA A 301 11.49 6.11 -28.60
CA ALA A 301 11.74 4.95 -29.46
C ALA A 301 11.19 3.62 -28.89
N MET A 302 10.77 3.60 -27.63
CA MET A 302 10.25 2.40 -26.96
C MET A 302 8.72 2.45 -26.88
N PRO A 303 7.98 1.82 -27.81
CA PRO A 303 6.51 1.91 -27.82
C PRO A 303 5.88 1.21 -26.62
N ILE A 304 4.61 1.53 -26.39
CA ILE A 304 3.69 0.72 -25.59
C ILE A 304 3.16 -0.37 -26.52
N GLU A 305 3.61 -1.59 -26.31
CA GLU A 305 3.06 -2.78 -26.95
C GLU A 305 1.75 -3.17 -26.27
N THR A 306 0.73 -3.46 -27.07
CA THR A 306 -0.58 -3.90 -26.59
C THR A 306 -0.96 -5.23 -27.24
N SER A 307 -1.82 -5.99 -26.57
CA SER A 307 -2.42 -7.21 -27.12
C SER A 307 -3.90 -7.23 -26.78
N ARG A 308 -4.76 -7.47 -27.77
CA ARG A 308 -6.20 -7.59 -27.58
C ARG A 308 -6.71 -8.84 -28.25
N GLY A 309 -7.18 -9.80 -27.45
CA GLY A 309 -7.62 -11.09 -28.00
C GLY A 309 -6.52 -11.80 -28.79
N GLY A 310 -5.25 -11.62 -28.39
CA GLY A 310 -4.08 -12.12 -29.09
C GLY A 310 -3.62 -11.29 -30.31
N ARG A 311 -4.35 -10.23 -30.68
CA ARG A 311 -3.95 -9.33 -31.77
C ARG A 311 -2.98 -8.27 -31.22
N PRO A 312 -1.75 -8.19 -31.73
CA PRO A 312 -0.79 -7.18 -31.28
C PRO A 312 -1.18 -5.79 -31.79
N GLY A 313 -0.84 -4.77 -31.01
CA GLY A 313 -0.95 -3.36 -31.36
C GLY A 313 0.20 -2.57 -30.72
N GLN A 314 0.41 -1.33 -31.17
CA GLN A 314 1.43 -0.45 -30.62
C GLN A 314 0.95 1.00 -30.55
N GLN A 315 1.38 1.70 -29.51
CA GLN A 315 1.20 3.14 -29.33
C GLN A 315 2.55 3.77 -29.01
N LEU A 316 2.84 4.96 -29.55
CA LEU A 316 4.06 5.69 -29.21
C LEU A 316 4.03 6.22 -27.78
N ARG A 317 5.20 6.32 -27.14
CA ARG A 317 5.33 6.97 -25.84
C ARG A 317 5.21 8.48 -25.98
N ASP A 318 4.42 9.08 -25.11
CA ASP A 318 4.41 10.53 -24.92
C ASP A 318 5.50 10.91 -23.92
N THR A 319 6.51 11.64 -24.40
CA THR A 319 7.63 12.12 -23.58
C THR A 319 7.37 13.50 -22.96
N GLY A 320 6.39 14.25 -23.49
CA GLY A 320 6.03 15.59 -23.05
C GLY A 320 5.11 15.61 -21.83
N SER A 321 4.35 14.54 -21.58
CA SER A 321 3.47 14.43 -20.41
C SER A 321 4.11 13.63 -19.27
N TYR A 322 3.76 14.00 -18.03
CA TYR A 322 4.14 13.25 -16.81
C TYR A 322 3.40 11.92 -16.65
N LEU A 323 2.24 11.79 -17.31
CA LEU A 323 1.41 10.60 -17.27
C LEU A 323 0.76 10.40 -18.64
N GLN A 324 0.93 9.20 -19.19
CA GLN A 324 0.23 8.77 -20.39
C GLN A 324 -0.89 7.81 -20.01
N GLN A 325 -1.89 7.67 -20.87
CA GLN A 325 -2.94 6.65 -20.76
C GLN A 325 -2.99 5.82 -22.05
N ALA A 326 -3.16 4.51 -21.91
CA ALA A 326 -3.33 3.57 -23.00
C ALA A 326 -4.62 2.77 -22.80
N ASN A 327 -5.61 3.00 -23.66
CA ASN A 327 -6.91 2.35 -23.59
C ASN A 327 -6.99 1.16 -24.53
N LEU A 328 -7.58 0.06 -24.06
CA LEU A 328 -7.97 -1.06 -24.90
C LEU A 328 -9.49 -1.30 -24.76
N PRO A 329 -10.28 -1.02 -25.81
CA PRO A 329 -11.71 -1.34 -25.79
C PRO A 329 -11.92 -2.84 -25.99
N ARG A 330 -13.00 -3.36 -25.41
CA ARG A 330 -13.35 -4.79 -25.49
C ARG A 330 -13.55 -5.24 -26.93
N ASP A 331 -14.25 -4.46 -27.76
CA ASP A 331 -14.47 -4.66 -29.21
C ASP A 331 -14.74 -6.13 -29.62
N GLY A 332 -15.73 -6.76 -29.01
CA GLY A 332 -16.13 -8.14 -29.35
C GLY A 332 -15.13 -9.23 -28.95
N SER A 333 -14.12 -8.91 -28.14
CA SER A 333 -13.21 -9.91 -27.55
C SER A 333 -14.00 -10.94 -26.75
N ALA A 334 -13.66 -12.22 -26.95
CA ALA A 334 -14.26 -13.33 -26.22
C ALA A 334 -13.91 -13.26 -24.72
N ASP A 335 -14.82 -13.68 -23.85
CA ASP A 335 -14.63 -13.62 -22.38
C ASP A 335 -13.34 -14.32 -21.91
N GLY A 336 -12.96 -15.42 -22.56
CA GLY A 336 -11.75 -16.18 -22.22
C GLY A 336 -10.44 -15.60 -22.76
N SER A 337 -10.48 -14.44 -23.40
CA SER A 337 -9.30 -13.76 -23.94
C SER A 337 -8.77 -12.68 -22.98
N PHE A 338 -7.64 -12.06 -23.32
CA PHE A 338 -6.98 -11.04 -22.50
C PHE A 338 -6.73 -9.74 -23.26
N MET A 339 -6.64 -8.65 -22.50
CA MET A 339 -6.10 -7.37 -22.89
C MET A 339 -4.75 -7.20 -22.20
N GLY A 340 -3.69 -6.89 -22.93
CA GLY A 340 -2.32 -6.86 -22.41
C GLY A 340 -1.57 -5.59 -22.78
N TRP A 341 -0.63 -5.20 -21.92
CA TRP A 341 0.25 -4.05 -22.09
C TRP A 341 1.67 -4.41 -21.71
N ARG A 342 2.62 -3.95 -22.51
CA ARG A 342 4.05 -4.09 -22.28
C ARG A 342 4.72 -2.78 -22.65
N TYR A 343 5.49 -2.23 -21.73
CA TYR A 343 6.19 -0.97 -21.94
C TYR A 343 7.48 -0.94 -21.11
N ARG A 344 8.31 0.08 -21.33
CA ARG A 344 9.50 0.34 -20.52
C ARG A 344 9.36 1.63 -19.72
N GLY A 345 9.89 1.60 -18.51
CA GLY A 345 9.90 2.76 -17.62
C GLY A 345 9.76 2.38 -16.14
N TYR A 346 9.66 3.40 -15.30
CA TYR A 346 9.39 3.31 -13.86
C TYR A 346 8.07 4.05 -13.56
N GLY A 347 7.68 4.02 -12.28
CA GLY A 347 6.39 4.47 -11.82
C GLY A 347 5.40 3.32 -11.82
N GLY A 348 4.67 3.19 -10.71
CA GLY A 348 3.67 2.15 -10.59
C GLY A 348 2.41 2.56 -11.34
N SER A 349 1.98 1.71 -12.26
CA SER A 349 0.81 1.94 -13.09
C SER A 349 -0.47 1.52 -12.39
N ASN A 350 -1.53 2.29 -12.60
CA ASN A 350 -2.88 1.94 -12.22
C ASN A 350 -3.68 1.60 -13.48
N TRP A 351 -4.56 0.62 -13.39
CA TRP A 351 -5.45 0.26 -14.47
C TRP A 351 -6.90 0.26 -14.00
N PHE A 352 -7.81 0.57 -14.92
CA PHE A 352 -9.23 0.79 -14.64
C PHE A 352 -10.08 0.12 -15.70
N ALA A 353 -11.00 -0.75 -15.28
CA ALA A 353 -12.05 -1.28 -16.13
C ALA A 353 -13.24 -0.32 -16.09
N LEU A 354 -13.61 0.22 -17.25
CA LEU A 354 -14.69 1.19 -17.41
C LEU A 354 -15.83 0.51 -18.18
N ASP A 355 -16.80 -0.06 -17.45
CA ASP A 355 -17.93 -0.79 -18.01
C ASP A 355 -19.17 0.13 -18.11
N SER A 356 -19.52 0.51 -19.32
CA SER A 356 -20.74 1.26 -19.64
C SER A 356 -21.87 0.26 -19.89
N LEU A 357 -22.59 -0.12 -18.83
CA LEU A 357 -23.69 -1.07 -18.92
C LEU A 357 -24.86 -0.46 -19.71
N ALA A 358 -25.18 -0.99 -20.90
CA ALA A 358 -26.48 -0.77 -21.51
C ALA A 358 -27.60 -1.39 -20.65
N GLN A 359 -28.76 -0.72 -20.64
CA GLN A 359 -29.92 -0.97 -19.78
C GLN A 359 -30.26 -2.45 -19.57
N ASP A 360 -30.59 -2.80 -18.31
CA ASP A 360 -31.82 -3.50 -17.94
C ASP A 360 -32.06 -3.42 -16.41
N GLY A 361 -32.97 -2.54 -15.98
CA GLY A 361 -33.67 -2.64 -14.69
C GLY A 361 -32.96 -2.37 -13.36
N THR A 362 -31.63 -2.24 -13.27
CA THR A 362 -30.89 -2.22 -11.97
C THR A 362 -30.47 -0.84 -11.41
N GLY A 363 -30.73 0.26 -12.12
CA GLY A 363 -30.58 1.63 -11.60
C GLY A 363 -29.17 2.26 -11.66
N LEU A 364 -28.07 1.50 -11.65
CA LEU A 364 -26.72 2.01 -11.98
C LEU A 364 -26.33 1.62 -13.41
N ARG A 365 -25.84 2.61 -14.18
CA ARG A 365 -25.59 2.50 -15.63
C ARG A 365 -24.12 2.24 -15.99
N ASN A 366 -23.21 2.39 -15.04
CA ASN A 366 -21.77 2.29 -15.29
C ASN A 366 -21.10 1.66 -14.06
N SER A 367 -19.99 0.95 -14.28
CA SER A 367 -19.19 0.34 -13.22
C SER A 367 -17.71 0.64 -13.48
N ILE A 368 -17.02 1.18 -12.47
CA ILE A 368 -15.56 1.31 -12.48
C ILE A 368 -14.96 0.35 -11.48
N ALA A 369 -13.94 -0.37 -11.92
CA ALA A 369 -13.13 -1.18 -11.05
C ALA A 369 -11.65 -0.93 -11.34
N GLY A 370 -10.79 -0.93 -10.34
CA GLY A 370 -9.41 -0.50 -10.51
C GLY A 370 -8.42 -1.26 -9.65
N ASN A 371 -7.18 -1.37 -10.12
CA ASN A 371 -6.08 -1.88 -9.32
C ASN A 371 -4.73 -1.29 -9.78
N HIS A 372 -3.64 -1.69 -9.13
CA HIS A 372 -2.27 -1.22 -9.40
C HIS A 372 -1.27 -2.37 -9.63
N HIS A 373 -1.75 -3.62 -9.64
CA HIS A 373 -0.89 -4.77 -9.84
C HIS A 373 -0.56 -4.93 -11.33
N VAL A 374 0.72 -4.73 -11.70
CA VAL A 374 1.22 -4.73 -13.09
C VAL A 374 2.51 -5.56 -13.25
N SER A 375 2.42 -6.87 -13.00
CA SER A 375 3.59 -7.75 -13.12
C SER A 375 3.26 -9.11 -13.72
N CYS A 376 2.34 -9.14 -14.70
CA CYS A 376 1.93 -10.36 -15.40
C CYS A 376 2.47 -10.34 -16.82
N PRO A 377 3.31 -11.30 -17.24
CA PRO A 377 3.70 -11.40 -18.64
C PRO A 377 2.47 -11.55 -19.53
N ILE A 378 2.45 -10.85 -20.67
CA ILE A 378 1.33 -10.93 -21.62
C ILE A 378 1.26 -12.35 -22.21
N GLU A 379 2.42 -12.90 -22.55
CA GLU A 379 2.58 -14.22 -23.15
C GLU A 379 2.71 -15.28 -22.05
N ASP A 380 2.03 -16.41 -22.24
CA ASP A 380 2.18 -17.57 -21.35
C ASP A 380 3.61 -18.10 -21.42
N ARG A 381 4.25 -18.33 -20.27
CA ARG A 381 5.62 -18.86 -20.27
C ARG A 381 5.60 -20.40 -20.26
N PRO A 382 6.56 -21.05 -20.96
CA PRO A 382 6.60 -22.51 -21.04
C PRO A 382 7.36 -23.18 -19.87
N ASP A 383 8.12 -22.43 -19.06
CA ASP A 383 9.12 -22.98 -18.13
C ASP A 383 8.60 -23.37 -16.73
N PHE A 384 7.43 -24.01 -16.73
CA PHE A 384 6.52 -23.98 -15.59
C PHE A 384 6.05 -25.35 -15.10
N ALA A 385 6.49 -26.43 -15.75
CA ALA A 385 6.19 -27.80 -15.33
C ALA A 385 6.80 -28.12 -13.95
N ALA A 386 6.01 -28.79 -13.10
CA ALA A 386 6.50 -29.38 -11.85
C ALA A 386 7.28 -30.67 -12.12
N SER A 387 8.32 -30.90 -11.34
CA SER A 387 8.94 -32.22 -11.22
C SER A 387 8.04 -33.20 -10.44
N PRO A 388 8.18 -34.52 -10.64
CA PRO A 388 7.45 -35.52 -9.85
C PRO A 388 7.62 -35.36 -8.33
N ALA A 389 8.81 -34.94 -7.89
CA ALA A 389 9.09 -34.68 -6.47
C ALA A 389 8.30 -33.48 -5.92
N GLU A 390 8.14 -32.41 -6.71
CA GLU A 390 7.34 -31.25 -6.31
C GLU A 390 5.84 -31.59 -6.23
N ILE A 391 5.33 -32.39 -7.17
CA ILE A 391 3.95 -32.89 -7.15
C ILE A 391 3.71 -33.76 -5.91
N ALA A 392 4.60 -34.72 -5.64
CA ALA A 392 4.50 -35.59 -4.46
C ALA A 392 4.52 -34.78 -3.16
N ARG A 393 5.38 -33.75 -3.08
CA ARG A 393 5.46 -32.86 -1.92
C ARG A 393 4.17 -32.07 -1.71
N PHE A 394 3.57 -31.54 -2.77
CA PHE A 394 2.30 -30.82 -2.67
C PHE A 394 1.19 -31.74 -2.12
N ALA A 395 1.09 -32.96 -2.67
CA ALA A 395 0.14 -33.95 -2.19
C ALA A 395 0.37 -34.33 -0.71
N GLU A 396 1.62 -34.50 -0.29
CA GLU A 396 1.98 -34.78 1.10
C GLU A 396 1.53 -33.66 2.05
N VAL A 397 1.80 -32.40 1.69
CA VAL A 397 1.44 -31.23 2.49
C VAL A 397 -0.09 -31.11 2.64
N LEU A 398 -0.84 -31.32 1.56
CA LEU A 398 -2.31 -31.37 1.61
C LEU A 398 -2.81 -32.50 2.53
N ALA A 399 -2.24 -33.71 2.40
CA ALA A 399 -2.62 -34.85 3.21
C ALA A 399 -2.36 -34.63 4.72
N GLN A 400 -1.36 -33.82 5.06
CA GLN A 400 -1.05 -33.42 6.44
C GLN A 400 -1.96 -32.28 6.96
N GLY A 401 -2.94 -31.84 6.17
CA GLY A 401 -3.89 -30.80 6.55
C GLY A 401 -3.34 -29.37 6.43
N TYR A 402 -2.37 -29.17 5.54
CA TYR A 402 -1.90 -27.83 5.18
C TYR A 402 -2.50 -27.39 3.85
N LEU A 403 -2.77 -26.09 3.71
CA LEU A 403 -3.24 -25.44 2.49
C LEU A 403 -2.17 -24.47 1.99
N VAL A 404 -1.87 -24.52 0.70
CA VAL A 404 -0.92 -23.61 0.05
C VAL A 404 -1.70 -22.44 -0.54
N GLU A 405 -1.46 -21.23 -0.03
CA GLU A 405 -2.14 -19.99 -0.44
C GLU A 405 -3.69 -20.06 -0.45
N PRO A 406 -4.35 -20.35 0.69
CA PRO A 406 -5.81 -20.35 0.75
C PRO A 406 -6.37 -18.93 0.61
N TYR A 407 -7.29 -18.77 -0.32
CA TYR A 407 -8.05 -17.55 -0.59
C TYR A 407 -9.47 -17.68 -0.03
N GLY A 408 -9.80 -16.89 0.99
CA GLY A 408 -11.04 -17.05 1.74
C GLY A 408 -12.23 -16.24 1.22
N VAL A 409 -13.20 -16.91 0.60
CA VAL A 409 -14.42 -16.32 0.05
C VAL A 409 -15.60 -16.53 1.00
N PRO A 410 -16.20 -15.46 1.54
CA PRO A 410 -17.44 -15.56 2.30
C PRO A 410 -18.59 -16.07 1.43
N LEU A 411 -19.34 -17.07 1.92
CA LEU A 411 -20.43 -17.71 1.18
C LEU A 411 -21.81 -17.18 1.56
N ARG A 412 -21.98 -16.81 2.84
CA ARG A 412 -23.26 -16.39 3.41
C ARG A 412 -23.04 -15.16 4.29
N LEU A 413 -23.06 -13.99 3.67
CA LEU A 413 -23.05 -12.70 4.37
C LEU A 413 -24.44 -12.05 4.31
N PRO A 414 -24.84 -11.30 5.35
CA PRO A 414 -26.08 -10.52 5.31
C PRO A 414 -25.98 -9.38 4.30
N GLY A 415 -27.12 -9.01 3.70
CA GLY A 415 -27.23 -7.88 2.77
C GLY A 415 -27.11 -8.26 1.30
N ASN A 416 -26.82 -7.25 0.47
CA ASN A 416 -26.81 -7.37 -1.00
C ASN A 416 -25.43 -7.67 -1.59
N LEU A 417 -24.39 -7.67 -0.77
CA LEU A 417 -23.02 -7.89 -1.25
C LEU A 417 -22.73 -9.37 -1.46
N GLU A 418 -22.02 -9.67 -2.53
CA GLU A 418 -21.55 -11.00 -2.85
C GLU A 418 -20.07 -10.98 -3.22
N PHE A 419 -19.33 -11.96 -2.72
CA PHE A 419 -17.89 -12.09 -2.95
C PHE A 419 -17.61 -13.27 -3.87
N GLY A 420 -16.54 -13.14 -4.66
CA GLY A 420 -16.09 -14.17 -5.57
C GLY A 420 -14.59 -14.22 -5.75
N PHE A 421 -14.11 -15.37 -6.20
CA PHE A 421 -12.69 -15.62 -6.49
C PHE A 421 -12.43 -15.59 -7.98
N GLU A 422 -11.33 -14.97 -8.38
CA GLU A 422 -10.95 -14.80 -9.77
C GLU A 422 -9.44 -15.01 -9.93
N ALA A 423 -9.01 -15.72 -10.98
CA ALA A 423 -7.60 -15.94 -11.27
C ALA A 423 -7.33 -16.22 -12.77
N ASP A 424 -8.22 -15.78 -13.65
CA ASP A 424 -8.11 -16.01 -15.10
C ASP A 424 -6.89 -15.30 -15.67
N ALA A 425 -6.56 -14.11 -15.14
CA ALA A 425 -5.40 -13.31 -15.54
C ALA A 425 -4.05 -13.89 -15.09
N ALA A 426 -4.04 -14.88 -14.17
CA ALA A 426 -2.82 -15.54 -13.73
C ALA A 426 -2.08 -16.18 -14.91
N ASN A 427 -0.74 -16.19 -14.88
CA ASN A 427 0.10 -16.74 -15.95
C ASN A 427 0.97 -17.89 -15.43
N PRO A 428 0.67 -19.15 -15.84
CA PRO A 428 -0.41 -19.59 -16.71
C PRO A 428 -1.78 -19.53 -16.01
N SER A 429 -2.87 -19.60 -16.77
CA SER A 429 -4.23 -19.60 -16.22
C SER A 429 -4.48 -20.86 -15.38
N HIS A 430 -5.04 -20.70 -14.17
CA HIS A 430 -5.31 -21.81 -13.26
C HIS A 430 -6.79 -22.19 -13.26
N ARG A 431 -7.11 -23.34 -13.86
CA ARG A 431 -8.48 -23.90 -13.86
C ARG A 431 -8.71 -25.00 -12.85
N HIS A 432 -7.64 -25.68 -12.41
CA HIS A 432 -7.72 -26.72 -11.38
C HIS A 432 -7.71 -26.07 -10.00
N LEU A 433 -8.80 -26.23 -9.27
CA LEU A 433 -8.99 -25.62 -7.96
C LEU A 433 -9.41 -26.68 -6.96
N ARG A 434 -8.92 -26.55 -5.72
CA ARG A 434 -9.47 -27.23 -4.55
C ARG A 434 -10.17 -26.20 -3.69
N ILE A 435 -11.35 -26.56 -3.19
CA ILE A 435 -12.18 -25.71 -2.34
C ILE A 435 -12.49 -26.45 -1.04
N ASP A 436 -12.02 -25.92 0.08
CA ASP A 436 -12.31 -26.42 1.43
C ASP A 436 -13.40 -25.55 2.09
N PHE A 437 -14.42 -26.18 2.70
CA PHE A 437 -15.61 -25.51 3.23
C PHE A 437 -15.64 -25.47 4.74
N PHE A 438 -16.11 -24.36 5.32
CA PHE A 438 -16.21 -24.16 6.76
C PHE A 438 -17.59 -23.65 7.17
N ASP A 439 -18.07 -24.07 8.34
CA ASP A 439 -19.31 -23.57 8.94
C ASP A 439 -19.14 -22.20 9.62
N ALA A 440 -20.23 -21.67 10.18
CA ALA A 440 -20.24 -20.39 10.89
C ALA A 440 -19.35 -20.37 12.15
N ALA A 441 -19.02 -21.54 12.72
CA ALA A 441 -18.14 -21.69 13.88
C ALA A 441 -16.67 -21.91 13.49
N GLY A 442 -16.38 -22.08 12.20
CA GLY A 442 -15.05 -22.36 11.66
C GLY A 442 -14.68 -23.85 11.62
N SER A 443 -15.65 -24.76 11.76
CA SER A 443 -15.42 -26.19 11.61
C SER A 443 -15.30 -26.55 10.13
N HIS A 444 -14.29 -27.35 9.78
CA HIS A 444 -14.12 -27.86 8.43
C HIS A 444 -15.21 -28.89 8.09
N LEU A 445 -15.96 -28.65 7.02
CA LEU A 445 -17.11 -29.46 6.61
C LEU A 445 -16.73 -30.54 5.59
N GLY A 446 -15.72 -30.27 4.77
CA GLY A 446 -15.29 -31.10 3.66
C GLY A 446 -14.63 -30.26 2.56
N HIS A 447 -14.21 -30.91 1.48
CA HIS A 447 -13.61 -30.24 0.33
C HIS A 447 -14.13 -30.82 -0.98
N GLN A 448 -13.92 -30.08 -2.06
CA GLN A 448 -14.13 -30.54 -3.43
C GLN A 448 -12.99 -30.10 -4.34
N GLU A 449 -12.76 -30.85 -5.41
CA GLU A 449 -11.85 -30.47 -6.48
C GLU A 449 -12.67 -30.17 -7.74
N ILE A 450 -12.40 -29.03 -8.37
CA ILE A 450 -13.10 -28.61 -9.57
C ILE A 450 -12.14 -28.26 -10.70
N VAL A 451 -12.65 -28.35 -11.92
CA VAL A 451 -12.04 -27.70 -13.09
C VAL A 451 -12.97 -26.58 -13.51
N LYS A 452 -12.52 -25.34 -13.33
CA LYS A 452 -13.27 -24.16 -13.73
C LYS A 452 -13.52 -24.19 -15.24
N SER A 453 -14.78 -24.26 -15.63
CA SER A 453 -15.20 -24.49 -17.03
C SER A 453 -15.39 -23.21 -17.83
N ALA A 454 -15.73 -22.09 -17.17
CA ALA A 454 -15.98 -20.80 -17.79
C ALA A 454 -15.11 -19.69 -17.19
N PRO A 455 -14.70 -18.67 -17.98
CA PRO A 455 -14.08 -17.44 -17.47
C PRO A 455 -15.03 -16.64 -16.58
N GLY A 456 -14.47 -15.81 -15.69
CA GLY A 456 -15.21 -14.95 -14.77
C GLY A 456 -15.06 -15.35 -13.30
N PRO A 457 -15.51 -14.52 -12.36
CA PRO A 457 -15.38 -14.83 -10.93
C PRO A 457 -16.26 -16.03 -10.55
N LEU A 458 -15.76 -16.89 -9.65
CA LEU A 458 -16.56 -17.89 -8.95
C LEU A 458 -17.20 -17.22 -7.74
N PHE A 459 -18.48 -16.83 -7.84
CA PHE A 459 -19.21 -16.23 -6.72
C PHE A 459 -19.72 -17.31 -5.76
N ALA A 460 -20.15 -16.89 -4.57
CA ALA A 460 -20.68 -17.78 -3.53
C ALA A 460 -21.75 -18.76 -4.06
N GLY A 461 -22.67 -18.29 -4.91
CA GLY A 461 -23.68 -19.13 -5.54
C GLY A 461 -23.10 -20.25 -6.41
N ASP A 462 -22.12 -19.93 -7.25
CA ASP A 462 -21.45 -20.90 -8.14
C ASP A 462 -20.66 -21.94 -7.34
N ILE A 463 -19.96 -21.48 -6.29
CA ILE A 463 -19.16 -22.33 -5.40
C ILE A 463 -20.06 -23.35 -4.68
N LEU A 464 -21.20 -22.90 -4.14
CA LEU A 464 -22.14 -23.76 -3.42
C LEU A 464 -22.91 -24.68 -4.37
N ALA A 465 -23.32 -24.21 -5.55
CA ALA A 465 -24.03 -25.02 -6.53
C ALA A 465 -23.18 -26.19 -7.05
N GLY A 466 -21.86 -26.00 -7.14
CA GLY A 466 -20.92 -27.05 -7.50
C GLY A 466 -20.68 -28.12 -6.44
N TRP A 467 -21.09 -27.89 -5.18
CA TRP A 467 -20.80 -28.78 -4.05
C TRP A 467 -21.99 -29.68 -3.70
N ASP A 468 -21.93 -30.93 -4.15
CA ASP A 468 -22.93 -31.97 -3.87
C ASP A 468 -22.66 -32.68 -2.53
N ASP A 469 -22.86 -31.96 -1.43
CA ASP A 469 -22.73 -32.49 -0.06
C ASP A 469 -23.94 -32.10 0.80
N PRO A 470 -24.48 -33.00 1.64
CA PRO A 470 -25.59 -32.68 2.55
C PRO A 470 -25.33 -31.49 3.49
N LYS A 471 -24.06 -31.14 3.75
CA LYS A 471 -23.64 -30.03 4.61
C LYS A 471 -23.54 -28.70 3.87
N ARG A 472 -23.87 -28.63 2.57
CA ARG A 472 -23.83 -27.40 1.76
C ARG A 472 -24.51 -26.20 2.42
N ASP A 473 -25.63 -26.43 3.10
CA ASP A 473 -26.37 -25.36 3.74
C ASP A 473 -25.73 -24.82 5.02
N ALA A 474 -24.82 -25.58 5.64
CA ALA A 474 -24.04 -25.15 6.79
C ALA A 474 -22.81 -24.31 6.40
N ALA A 475 -22.37 -24.32 5.14
CA ALA A 475 -21.14 -23.63 4.72
C ALA A 475 -21.30 -22.10 4.70
N HIS A 476 -20.37 -21.41 5.35
CA HIS A 476 -20.31 -19.94 5.47
C HIS A 476 -19.03 -19.34 4.89
N LEU A 477 -17.97 -20.14 4.73
CA LEU A 477 -16.68 -19.73 4.17
C LEU A 477 -16.14 -20.84 3.28
N ALA A 478 -15.55 -20.46 2.14
CA ALA A 478 -14.78 -21.34 1.28
C ALA A 478 -13.32 -20.87 1.22
N PHE A 479 -12.37 -21.78 1.40
CA PHE A 479 -10.97 -21.55 1.05
C PHE A 479 -10.66 -22.17 -0.29
N ILE A 480 -10.26 -21.33 -1.23
CA ILE A 480 -9.90 -21.75 -2.58
C ILE A 480 -8.39 -21.77 -2.69
N ILE A 481 -7.84 -22.87 -3.16
CA ILE A 481 -6.42 -22.98 -3.51
C ILE A 481 -6.27 -23.43 -4.96
N HIS A 482 -5.18 -23.02 -5.59
CA HIS A 482 -4.76 -23.58 -6.87
C HIS A 482 -4.23 -25.00 -6.66
N ASP A 483 -4.77 -25.96 -7.41
CA ASP A 483 -4.28 -27.33 -7.40
C ASP A 483 -3.10 -27.46 -8.37
N PHE A 484 -1.92 -27.06 -7.89
CA PHE A 484 -0.68 -27.06 -8.66
C PHE A 484 -0.28 -28.48 -9.09
N ALA A 485 -0.53 -29.49 -8.25
CA ALA A 485 -0.23 -30.88 -8.57
C ALA A 485 -1.05 -31.36 -9.76
N ARG A 486 -2.36 -31.15 -9.75
CA ARG A 486 -3.24 -31.54 -10.86
C ARG A 486 -3.00 -30.72 -12.12
N ALA A 487 -2.61 -29.46 -11.97
CA ALA A 487 -2.21 -28.62 -13.09
C ALA A 487 -0.84 -29.00 -13.67
N GLY A 488 -0.04 -29.84 -13.00
CA GLY A 488 1.32 -30.16 -13.40
C GLY A 488 2.26 -28.96 -13.34
N LEU A 489 1.95 -27.95 -12.52
CA LEU A 489 2.67 -26.69 -12.42
C LEU A 489 3.52 -26.67 -11.15
N ARG A 490 4.77 -26.21 -11.23
CA ARG A 490 5.54 -25.98 -10.00
C ARG A 490 4.90 -24.85 -9.19
N TYR A 491 5.21 -24.75 -7.91
CA TYR A 491 4.76 -23.62 -7.09
C TYR A 491 5.76 -22.45 -7.16
N LYS A 492 7.07 -22.77 -7.13
CA LYS A 492 8.13 -21.77 -6.94
C LYS A 492 8.38 -20.94 -8.20
N GLY A 493 8.27 -19.62 -8.10
CA GLY A 493 8.57 -18.68 -9.19
C GLY A 493 7.34 -18.18 -9.94
N PHE A 494 6.16 -18.63 -9.54
CA PHE A 494 4.88 -18.09 -9.99
C PHE A 494 4.38 -17.04 -8.99
N LYS A 495 3.78 -15.98 -9.52
CA LYS A 495 2.86 -15.16 -8.74
C LYS A 495 1.47 -15.45 -9.29
N ALA A 496 0.79 -16.45 -8.72
CA ALA A 496 -0.61 -16.71 -9.06
C ALA A 496 -1.40 -15.44 -8.73
N MET A 497 -1.92 -14.76 -9.76
CA MET A 497 -2.71 -13.56 -9.56
C MET A 497 -4.13 -13.99 -9.29
N ALA A 498 -4.48 -14.05 -8.02
CA ALA A 498 -5.86 -14.15 -7.58
C ALA A 498 -6.39 -12.76 -7.23
N ASN A 499 -7.64 -12.50 -7.58
CA ASN A 499 -8.39 -11.32 -7.20
C ASN A 499 -9.60 -11.75 -6.36
N LEU A 500 -9.90 -10.95 -5.34
CA LEU A 500 -11.18 -10.99 -4.66
C LEU A 500 -12.09 -9.99 -5.38
N VAL A 501 -13.27 -10.44 -5.75
CA VAL A 501 -14.29 -9.62 -6.41
C VAL A 501 -15.44 -9.40 -5.45
N VAL A 502 -15.94 -8.17 -5.36
CA VAL A 502 -17.23 -7.87 -4.72
C VAL A 502 -18.22 -7.43 -5.78
N ARG A 503 -19.50 -7.76 -5.57
CA ARG A 503 -20.61 -7.26 -6.37
C ARG A 503 -21.78 -6.87 -5.48
N ASP A 504 -22.43 -5.76 -5.79
CA ASP A 504 -23.77 -5.48 -5.27
C ASP A 504 -24.82 -6.21 -6.11
N ARG A 505 -25.56 -7.13 -5.52
CA ARG A 505 -26.56 -7.96 -6.23
C ARG A 505 -27.71 -7.16 -6.82
N ARG A 506 -28.01 -5.98 -6.26
CA ARG A 506 -29.14 -5.15 -6.69
C ARG A 506 -28.76 -4.32 -7.91
N SER A 507 -27.62 -3.62 -7.86
CA SER A 507 -27.17 -2.74 -8.93
C SER A 507 -26.38 -3.46 -10.03
N GLY A 508 -25.67 -4.53 -9.66
CA GLY A 508 -24.71 -5.22 -10.50
C GLY A 508 -23.31 -4.58 -10.52
N ASP A 509 -23.11 -3.45 -9.82
CA ASP A 509 -21.79 -2.80 -9.70
C ASP A 509 -20.81 -3.74 -9.00
N ARG A 510 -19.55 -3.68 -9.42
CA ARG A 510 -18.49 -4.57 -8.93
C ARG A 510 -17.15 -3.88 -8.89
N ASP A 511 -16.32 -4.32 -7.95
CA ASP A 511 -14.92 -3.93 -7.85
C ASP A 511 -14.10 -5.14 -7.42
N PHE A 512 -12.78 -5.06 -7.54
CA PHE A 512 -11.89 -6.16 -7.16
C PHE A 512 -10.55 -5.65 -6.64
N THR A 513 -9.86 -6.50 -5.88
CA THR A 513 -8.54 -6.19 -5.34
C THR A 513 -7.62 -7.41 -5.41
N GLU A 514 -6.30 -7.18 -5.30
CA GLU A 514 -5.33 -8.27 -5.17
C GLU A 514 -5.71 -9.12 -3.95
N PHE A 515 -6.01 -10.40 -4.17
CA PHE A 515 -6.45 -11.27 -3.11
C PHE A 515 -5.24 -11.67 -2.27
N GLN A 516 -5.16 -11.21 -1.04
CA GLN A 516 -4.15 -11.67 -0.10
C GLN A 516 -4.55 -13.04 0.48
N SER A 517 -3.70 -14.05 0.29
CA SER A 517 -3.93 -15.38 0.83
C SER A 517 -3.76 -15.42 2.35
N CYS A 518 -4.58 -16.24 3.01
CA CYS A 518 -4.63 -16.41 4.47
C CYS A 518 -3.61 -17.46 5.00
N TRP A 519 -2.60 -17.83 4.21
CA TRP A 519 -1.58 -18.79 4.66
C TRP A 519 -0.67 -18.25 5.77
N ARG A 520 -0.61 -16.93 5.95
CA ARG A 520 0.12 -16.26 7.01
C ARG A 520 -0.72 -16.35 8.26
N ASN A 521 -0.31 -17.16 9.23
CA ASN A 521 -0.92 -17.07 10.54
C ASN A 521 0.07 -17.51 11.61
N LEU A 522 -0.08 -16.94 12.81
CA LEU A 522 0.88 -17.12 13.90
C LEU A 522 1.10 -18.61 14.20
N GLY A 523 2.35 -19.07 14.06
CA GLY A 523 2.70 -20.47 14.33
C GLY A 523 2.38 -21.47 13.21
N ALA A 524 1.93 -21.02 12.02
CA ALA A 524 1.75 -21.87 10.85
C ALA A 524 2.92 -21.69 9.86
N ALA A 525 3.68 -22.76 9.63
CA ALA A 525 4.66 -22.84 8.55
C ALA A 525 4.30 -24.05 7.67
N VAL A 526 4.11 -23.82 6.37
CA VAL A 526 3.85 -24.90 5.42
C VAL A 526 5.18 -25.59 5.11
N PRO A 527 5.37 -26.87 5.49
CA PRO A 527 6.67 -27.52 5.36
C PRO A 527 7.15 -27.51 3.92
N GLY A 528 8.31 -26.88 3.68
CA GLY A 528 8.96 -26.94 2.38
C GLY A 528 8.47 -26.00 1.29
N PHE A 529 7.51 -25.15 1.62
CA PHE A 529 7.05 -24.06 0.78
C PHE A 529 7.59 -22.77 1.40
N PRO A 530 8.67 -22.20 0.83
CA PRO A 530 9.35 -21.06 1.43
C PRO A 530 8.41 -19.85 1.47
N HIS A 531 8.43 -19.13 2.59
CA HIS A 531 7.77 -17.84 2.63
C HIS A 531 8.53 -16.89 1.70
N TRP A 532 7.84 -15.94 1.07
CA TRP A 532 8.46 -14.86 0.27
C TRP A 532 9.45 -13.99 1.08
N LEU A 533 9.54 -14.18 2.40
CA LEU A 533 10.54 -13.56 3.29
C LEU A 533 11.69 -14.52 3.67
N SER A 534 11.44 -15.82 3.92
CA SER A 534 12.48 -16.84 4.22
C SER A 534 11.95 -18.28 4.30
N ASP A 535 12.86 -19.26 4.17
CA ASP A 535 12.59 -20.71 4.25
C ASP A 535 12.34 -21.21 5.68
N GLN A 536 12.82 -20.46 6.68
CA GLN A 536 12.57 -20.68 8.10
C GLN A 536 11.72 -19.52 8.57
N LEU A 537 10.49 -19.74 9.04
CA LEU A 537 9.83 -18.97 10.09
C LEU A 537 8.38 -19.46 10.22
N ALA A 538 8.08 -20.08 11.36
CA ALA A 538 6.79 -19.84 12.00
C ALA A 538 6.79 -18.35 12.39
N ILE A 539 6.30 -17.48 11.51
CA ILE A 539 6.26 -16.04 11.80
C ILE A 539 5.25 -15.83 12.94
N VAL A 540 5.58 -14.96 13.89
CA VAL A 540 4.62 -14.35 14.82
C VAL A 540 3.71 -13.45 13.98
N GLY A 541 2.71 -14.05 13.32
CA GLY A 541 1.75 -13.35 12.48
C GLY A 541 0.92 -12.40 13.33
N ARG A 542 0.94 -11.11 13.00
CA ARG A 542 0.10 -10.10 13.61
C ARG A 542 -0.49 -9.24 12.52
N THR A 543 -1.74 -8.85 12.68
CA THR A 543 -2.38 -7.90 11.78
C THR A 543 -1.96 -6.49 12.22
N ASN A 544 -1.36 -5.73 11.33
CA ASN A 544 -1.23 -4.28 11.45
C ASN A 544 -1.35 -3.71 10.05
N VAL A 545 -2.55 -3.30 9.68
CA VAL A 545 -2.86 -2.85 8.33
C VAL A 545 -3.63 -1.54 8.36
N PHE A 546 -3.50 -0.77 7.30
CA PHE A 546 -4.10 0.54 7.11
C PHE A 546 -5.01 0.54 5.88
N GLY A 547 -6.04 1.36 5.97
CA GLY A 547 -6.81 1.86 4.85
C GLY A 547 -7.45 3.19 5.22
N ARG A 548 -8.68 3.39 4.76
CA ARG A 548 -9.45 4.60 5.00
C ARG A 548 -10.83 4.27 5.55
N VAL A 549 -11.51 5.26 6.09
CA VAL A 549 -12.90 5.15 6.52
C VAL A 549 -13.64 6.39 6.07
N ARG A 550 -14.85 6.22 5.52
CA ARG A 550 -15.71 7.34 5.14
C ARG A 550 -17.16 7.18 5.56
N CYS A 551 -17.78 8.33 5.80
CA CYS A 551 -19.21 8.47 6.10
C CYS A 551 -19.87 9.64 5.36
N ASP A 552 -19.16 10.34 4.47
CA ASP A 552 -19.72 11.44 3.68
C ASP A 552 -20.55 10.93 2.49
N ARG A 553 -21.42 11.78 1.94
CA ARG A 553 -22.25 11.49 0.75
C ARG A 553 -23.12 10.22 0.87
N GLY A 554 -23.44 9.82 2.09
CA GLY A 554 -24.18 8.58 2.38
C GLY A 554 -23.38 7.30 2.14
N LEU A 555 -22.06 7.41 1.89
CA LEU A 555 -21.19 6.25 1.80
C LEU A 555 -21.08 5.57 3.16
N ARG A 556 -21.06 4.24 3.15
CA ARG A 556 -20.80 3.41 4.34
C ARG A 556 -19.57 2.56 4.12
N THR A 557 -18.66 2.54 5.11
CA THR A 557 -17.46 1.71 5.09
C THR A 557 -17.59 0.53 6.06
N ALA A 558 -17.22 -0.65 5.57
CA ALA A 558 -17.03 -1.86 6.36
C ALA A 558 -15.62 -2.44 6.15
N VAL A 559 -15.24 -3.36 7.03
CA VAL A 559 -14.11 -4.26 6.80
C VAL A 559 -14.64 -5.68 6.70
N MET A 560 -14.37 -6.35 5.58
CA MET A 560 -14.46 -7.80 5.50
C MET A 560 -13.16 -8.36 6.08
N ALA A 561 -13.26 -9.06 7.21
CA ALA A 561 -12.12 -9.68 7.87
C ALA A 561 -12.25 -11.20 7.78
N VAL A 562 -11.28 -11.86 7.15
CA VAL A 562 -11.17 -13.32 7.07
C VAL A 562 -10.05 -13.76 8.00
N HIS A 563 -10.40 -14.62 8.96
CA HIS A 563 -9.43 -15.25 9.83
C HIS A 563 -9.14 -16.65 9.31
N GLY A 564 -8.05 -16.81 8.55
CA GLY A 564 -7.68 -18.09 7.93
C GLY A 564 -6.26 -18.52 8.24
N SER A 565 -5.97 -19.80 8.07
CA SER A 565 -4.61 -20.34 8.22
C SER A 565 -4.31 -21.35 7.11
N GLY A 566 -3.04 -21.44 6.73
CA GLY A 566 -2.53 -22.53 5.92
C GLY A 566 -2.48 -23.88 6.65
N ARG A 567 -2.91 -23.98 7.91
CA ARG A 567 -2.98 -25.24 8.68
C ARG A 567 -4.40 -25.46 9.18
N LEU A 568 -5.11 -26.45 8.65
CA LEU A 568 -6.51 -26.78 9.01
C LEU A 568 -6.73 -27.08 10.51
N GLY A 569 -5.66 -27.44 11.23
CA GLY A 569 -5.66 -27.64 12.69
C GLY A 569 -5.55 -26.35 13.52
N TYR A 570 -5.49 -25.17 12.90
CA TYR A 570 -5.39 -23.88 13.61
C TYR A 570 -6.69 -23.56 14.38
N ARG A 571 -6.60 -23.06 15.62
CA ARG A 571 -7.78 -22.85 16.49
C ARG A 571 -7.77 -21.52 17.25
N ASN A 572 -6.78 -20.66 17.03
CA ASN A 572 -6.72 -19.41 17.78
C ASN A 572 -7.86 -18.50 17.34
N ARG A 573 -8.27 -17.62 18.26
CA ARG A 573 -9.23 -16.54 17.98
C ARG A 573 -8.43 -15.25 17.85
N ALA A 574 -8.87 -14.36 16.98
CA ALA A 574 -8.23 -13.07 16.80
C ALA A 574 -9.05 -11.99 17.51
N ARG A 575 -8.53 -11.39 18.59
CA ARG A 575 -9.07 -10.10 19.02
C ARG A 575 -8.49 -9.02 18.12
N THR A 576 -9.36 -8.27 17.48
CA THR A 576 -8.99 -7.29 16.46
C THR A 576 -9.55 -5.95 16.85
N GLU A 577 -8.67 -4.96 16.93
CA GLU A 577 -9.02 -3.56 17.12
C GLU A 577 -9.16 -2.86 15.77
N PHE A 578 -10.23 -2.11 15.61
CA PHE A 578 -10.51 -1.24 14.47
C PHE A 578 -10.44 0.20 14.97
N ILE A 579 -9.59 1.00 14.36
CA ILE A 579 -9.28 2.37 14.82
C ILE A 579 -9.53 3.33 13.67
N ALA A 580 -10.55 4.18 13.81
CA ALA A 580 -10.75 5.34 12.96
C ALA A 580 -9.93 6.52 13.50
N VAL A 581 -9.03 7.05 12.67
CA VAL A 581 -8.21 8.22 12.99
C VAL A 581 -8.68 9.38 12.11
N ASN A 582 -9.17 10.45 12.73
CA ASN A 582 -9.61 11.63 11.99
C ASN A 582 -8.43 12.47 11.50
N ASN A 583 -8.69 13.50 10.69
CA ASN A 583 -7.63 14.32 10.09
C ASN A 583 -6.71 15.01 11.10
N ALA A 584 -7.20 15.28 12.31
CA ALA A 584 -6.41 15.87 13.40
C ALA A 584 -5.57 14.84 14.18
N GLY A 585 -5.63 13.56 13.82
CA GLY A 585 -4.92 12.47 14.49
C GLY A 585 -5.61 11.89 15.72
N LYS A 586 -6.86 12.28 16.00
CA LYS A 586 -7.63 11.71 17.12
C LYS A 586 -8.17 10.34 16.75
N ARG A 587 -8.10 9.40 17.70
CA ARG A 587 -8.52 8.00 17.53
C ARG A 587 -9.92 7.78 18.10
N LEU A 588 -10.69 6.95 17.42
CA LEU A 588 -11.91 6.30 17.89
C LEU A 588 -11.76 4.81 17.58
N SER A 589 -11.91 3.93 18.58
CA SER A 589 -11.68 2.50 18.38
C SER A 589 -12.75 1.61 18.98
N GLY A 590 -12.82 0.40 18.43
CA GLY A 590 -13.71 -0.68 18.82
C GLY A 590 -13.02 -2.02 18.55
N SER A 591 -13.50 -3.09 19.15
CA SER A 591 -12.86 -4.41 18.98
C SER A 591 -13.88 -5.51 18.72
N VAL A 592 -13.48 -6.48 17.92
CA VAL A 592 -14.25 -7.69 17.62
C VAL A 592 -13.36 -8.91 17.79
N THR A 593 -13.93 -10.03 18.24
CA THR A 593 -13.22 -11.32 18.26
C THR A 593 -13.68 -12.20 17.10
N ILE A 594 -12.74 -12.55 16.23
CA ILE A 594 -13.00 -13.32 15.02
C ILE A 594 -12.47 -14.76 15.21
N PRO A 595 -13.33 -15.79 15.22
CA PRO A 595 -12.91 -17.19 15.29
C PRO A 595 -12.06 -17.60 14.07
N SER A 596 -11.16 -18.58 14.25
CA SER A 596 -10.43 -19.18 13.13
C SER A 596 -11.37 -19.78 12.09
N PHE A 597 -11.00 -19.70 10.82
CA PHE A 597 -11.75 -20.20 9.68
C PHE A 597 -13.16 -19.61 9.56
N THR A 598 -13.29 -18.32 9.90
CA THR A 598 -14.53 -17.55 9.69
C THR A 598 -14.25 -16.26 8.94
N ALA A 599 -15.31 -15.68 8.37
CA ALA A 599 -15.29 -14.35 7.80
C ALA A 599 -16.39 -13.50 8.44
N GLN A 600 -16.10 -12.23 8.69
CA GLN A 600 -17.09 -11.28 9.23
C GLN A 600 -17.06 -9.99 8.42
N MET A 601 -18.24 -9.46 8.14
CA MET A 601 -18.43 -8.10 7.64
C MET A 601 -18.65 -7.17 8.84
N ILE A 602 -17.77 -6.21 9.03
CA ILE A 602 -17.76 -5.32 10.19
C ILE A 602 -18.02 -3.90 9.71
N TRP A 603 -19.26 -3.44 9.83
CA TRP A 603 -19.66 -2.07 9.50
C TRP A 603 -19.12 -1.10 10.56
N LEU A 604 -18.34 -0.11 10.12
CA LEU A 604 -17.59 0.74 11.05
C LEU A 604 -18.49 1.72 11.80
N ASP A 605 -19.60 2.15 11.21
CA ASP A 605 -20.62 2.98 11.86
C ASP A 605 -21.40 2.22 12.95
N GLU A 606 -21.52 0.91 12.81
CA GLU A 606 -22.12 0.03 13.82
C GLU A 606 -21.13 -0.29 14.97
N LEU A 607 -19.86 -0.55 14.62
CA LEU A 607 -18.82 -0.84 15.61
C LEU A 607 -18.37 0.40 16.40
N LEU A 608 -18.38 1.58 15.76
CA LEU A 608 -17.88 2.83 16.31
C LEU A 608 -19.02 3.87 16.39
N PRO A 609 -19.85 3.86 17.44
CA PRO A 609 -20.90 4.85 17.62
C PRO A 609 -20.32 6.28 17.58
N GLY A 610 -20.96 7.16 16.80
CA GLY A 610 -20.47 8.53 16.60
C GLY A 610 -19.34 8.68 15.57
N LEU A 611 -19.08 7.66 14.74
CA LEU A 611 -18.05 7.71 13.70
C LEU A 611 -18.15 8.94 12.79
N ALA A 612 -19.36 9.28 12.33
CA ALA A 612 -19.56 10.44 11.45
C ALA A 612 -19.14 11.75 12.12
N ASP A 613 -19.54 11.95 13.38
CA ASP A 613 -19.17 13.14 14.17
C ASP A 613 -17.66 13.19 14.42
N HIS A 614 -17.05 12.04 14.69
CA HIS A 614 -15.60 11.91 14.89
C HIS A 614 -14.77 12.27 13.66
N LEU A 615 -15.24 11.86 12.47
CA LEU A 615 -14.62 12.22 11.19
C LEU A 615 -14.88 13.69 10.82
N GLY A 616 -15.96 14.27 11.34
CA GLY A 616 -16.32 15.67 11.15
C GLY A 616 -16.67 16.00 9.70
N THR A 617 -16.46 17.25 9.30
CA THR A 617 -16.90 17.77 7.99
C THR A 617 -16.21 17.14 6.79
N SER A 618 -15.02 16.54 6.95
CA SER A 618 -14.40 15.78 5.87
C SER A 618 -15.15 14.47 5.59
N GLY A 619 -15.80 13.91 6.61
CA GLY A 619 -16.37 12.57 6.62
C GLY A 619 -15.39 11.48 6.16
N ASN A 620 -14.08 11.74 6.30
CA ASN A 620 -13.00 10.89 5.81
C ASN A 620 -11.86 10.88 6.82
N GLY A 621 -11.29 9.71 7.07
CA GLY A 621 -10.16 9.49 7.96
C GLY A 621 -9.40 8.22 7.65
N ALA A 622 -8.30 8.03 8.37
CA ALA A 622 -7.49 6.83 8.32
C ALA A 622 -8.15 5.68 9.10
N LEU A 623 -8.02 4.47 8.59
CA LEU A 623 -8.44 3.25 9.27
C LEU A 623 -7.22 2.41 9.59
N LEU A 624 -7.07 1.98 10.84
CA LEU A 624 -6.11 0.96 11.24
C LEU A 624 -6.86 -0.28 11.71
N VAL A 625 -6.38 -1.46 11.33
CA VAL A 625 -6.88 -2.74 11.81
C VAL A 625 -5.71 -3.51 12.39
N GLN A 626 -5.82 -3.84 13.67
CA GLN A 626 -4.71 -4.35 14.47
C GLN A 626 -5.13 -5.60 15.25
N SER A 627 -4.31 -6.65 15.19
CA SER A 627 -4.46 -7.84 16.03
C SER A 627 -3.08 -8.38 16.38
N GLY A 628 -2.83 -8.57 17.67
CA GLY A 628 -1.63 -9.27 18.16
C GLY A 628 -1.77 -10.78 18.17
N ASP A 629 -2.99 -11.31 18.00
CA ASP A 629 -3.32 -12.73 18.21
C ASP A 629 -3.21 -13.54 16.91
N ALA A 630 -3.47 -12.90 15.77
CA ALA A 630 -3.49 -13.53 14.45
C ALA A 630 -3.18 -12.55 13.31
N ASP A 631 -2.83 -13.10 12.17
CA ASP A 631 -2.81 -12.38 10.90
C ASP A 631 -4.14 -12.60 10.17
N LEU A 632 -4.77 -11.51 9.74
CA LEU A 632 -6.10 -11.47 9.18
C LEU A 632 -6.03 -10.88 7.77
N ALA A 633 -6.70 -11.55 6.83
CA ALA A 633 -6.93 -10.96 5.52
C ALA A 633 -8.09 -9.97 5.63
N CYS A 634 -7.75 -8.68 5.74
CA CYS A 634 -8.72 -7.59 5.88
C CYS A 634 -8.87 -6.80 4.58
N GLN A 635 -10.11 -6.56 4.19
CA GLN A 635 -10.48 -5.84 2.97
C GLN A 635 -11.44 -4.72 3.34
N ILE A 636 -11.14 -3.48 2.95
CA ILE A 636 -12.10 -2.39 3.06
C ILE A 636 -13.15 -2.54 1.97
N VAL A 637 -14.41 -2.43 2.38
CA VAL A 637 -15.56 -2.41 1.49
C VAL A 637 -16.29 -1.09 1.71
N THR A 638 -16.52 -0.33 0.65
CA THR A 638 -17.31 0.90 0.74
C THR A 638 -18.51 0.79 -0.18
N THR A 639 -19.68 1.19 0.30
CA THR A 639 -20.93 1.13 -0.46
C THR A 639 -21.61 2.49 -0.52
N SER A 640 -22.31 2.75 -1.62
CA SER A 640 -23.20 3.92 -1.75
C SER A 640 -24.68 3.52 -1.61
N PRO A 641 -25.57 4.47 -1.27
CA PRO A 641 -27.01 4.20 -1.23
C PRO A 641 -27.58 3.74 -2.58
N ALA A 642 -26.97 4.20 -3.68
CA ALA A 642 -27.32 3.83 -5.05
C ALA A 642 -26.87 2.40 -5.42
N GLY A 643 -26.12 1.72 -4.56
CA GLY A 643 -25.61 0.37 -4.80
C GLY A 643 -24.25 0.33 -5.50
N ALA A 644 -23.49 1.42 -5.50
CA ALA A 644 -22.11 1.37 -5.95
C ALA A 644 -21.24 0.72 -4.86
N VAL A 645 -20.23 -0.05 -5.25
CA VAL A 645 -19.37 -0.78 -4.33
C VAL A 645 -17.91 -0.69 -4.73
N ALA A 646 -17.05 -0.39 -3.76
CA ALA A 646 -15.60 -0.45 -3.91
C ALA A 646 -15.00 -1.49 -2.95
N LEU A 647 -13.90 -2.10 -3.38
CA LEU A 647 -13.18 -3.11 -2.62
C LEU A 647 -11.68 -2.88 -2.71
N GLN A 648 -11.02 -2.87 -1.56
CA GLN A 648 -9.56 -2.80 -1.54
C GLN A 648 -8.97 -3.58 -0.38
N HIS A 649 -7.86 -4.28 -0.59
CA HIS A 649 -7.15 -4.88 0.53
C HIS A 649 -6.52 -3.80 1.41
N LEU A 650 -6.55 -4.04 2.73
CA LEU A 650 -5.80 -3.22 3.66
C LEU A 650 -4.31 -3.59 3.57
N TRP A 651 -3.43 -2.60 3.71
CA TRP A 651 -1.99 -2.81 3.53
C TRP A 651 -1.22 -2.58 4.83
N GLY A 652 -0.13 -3.32 5.03
CA GLY A 652 0.80 -3.15 6.15
C GLY A 652 2.25 -3.19 5.68
N TYR A 653 3.20 -3.10 6.63
CA TYR A 653 4.65 -3.16 6.39
C TYR A 653 5.33 -4.36 7.04
#